data_AF-A0A4Y3KBN1-F1
#
_entry.id   AF-A0A4Y3KBN1-F1
#
_cell.length_a   1.000
_cell.length_b   1.000
_cell.length_c   1.000
_cell.angle_alpha   90.00
_cell.angle_beta   90.00
_cell.angle_gamma   90.00
#
_symmetry.space_group_name_H-M   'P 1'
#
loop_
_entity.id
_entity.type
_entity.pdbx_description
1 polymer ?
#
loop_
_entity_poly.entity_id
_entity_poly.type
_entity_poly.pdbx_seq_one_letter_code
_entity_poly.pdbx_strand_id
1 'polypeptide(L)'
;MGMTRQGARGPGAGRRAAATMTGVALAVGASVTSAQAAQDGPAPDAWVSTIPEGYHRFTVPQADAEEILGSRPQVLELQGNIGPSGTWADLALDPSGSSYQATVGPLAPGLYYYQYTATWADRTKKSFREPTSPVAVTSHPTWNTLFVPGPSVQWMADLPAGGDVDELTYRSPVTDDERTTLVWTPPGYDAHRADAYPVLYLLADGSQTAQEWAELGRAPQILDNLAAEGRIEPMVVVMADTGGTDPRSELLDGVVEAAREAYHVTDEPTGQAVAGIGDGANHALNVLRSDPGTFGSVGSFSGHLNGTIGVGVARAVNEGTDLLRVYVGNVLDPAYNRTHALLRTLERAGVEHEFDGVDPDSGATWDTWREALRDFASRVFQDDADPGPREGNLPLDGPYAPPAAGSITTPHIGEHGIVTFETGTQWADAKDVTVWANWAPNGAWFRVPMTKVGQRWRVSMGPLDGFYYYRYVVDGVDEKDPQDTVNTLTGVSPLFVPGTTDRMLSDVPAGQGGELSVLTYDSKVAGEERSAYVWTPPGYDADRAEPYPVLYLNHGGGQSWGDWVEVGRAAQILDHHSIDGAIVPMVVVMGNGNVPDFPAELLENLAPAARAEYNIASDADRQALAGLSMGAMNTLNTWLTHPGEFGWIAAFSGGLFFGTPTFDPEAVNEGTTFARIYTGDVLDFTYQATMDLLDLLEENGIEHEFAGVTQGPHGFDTWQKNLVDLLPRLFRSESAPGIPVRAEVREGAPGVLALSVDDDGSGVTLDQAANRGDRLRFTGALPMVTVTDSRSVAQAGASGWAVAGMAYAFSSGSRTLDADHLGWRPFVRDPRDGVAAGAQRPTVLGGGDGLLVPGRLASATPKGRFGSTTMGADLFLEVPVDTAPGTYEGALTLSLFPVD
;
A
#
# COMPACT_ATOMS: atom_id res chain seq x y z
N MET A 1 -19.71 31.89 -59.57
CA MET A 1 -21.00 32.41 -59.07
C MET A 1 -22.00 31.23 -59.00
N GLY A 2 -22.88 31.17 -57.99
CA GLY A 2 -23.73 29.99 -57.64
C GLY A 2 -24.98 29.75 -58.52
N MET A 3 -26.05 29.02 -58.13
CA MET A 3 -26.51 28.50 -56.81
C MET A 3 -27.80 27.56 -56.90
N THR A 4 -28.01 26.59 -55.97
CA THR A 4 -29.28 26.14 -55.23
C THR A 4 -30.56 25.38 -55.76
N ARG A 5 -31.04 24.38 -54.92
CA ARG A 5 -32.43 24.02 -54.35
C ARG A 5 -33.60 23.36 -55.20
N GLN A 6 -34.76 22.78 -54.75
CA GLN A 6 -35.48 22.48 -53.44
C GLN A 6 -36.67 21.42 -53.49
N GLY A 7 -37.20 20.85 -52.36
CA GLY A 7 -38.57 20.21 -52.18
C GLY A 7 -38.73 19.10 -51.06
N ALA A 8 -39.87 18.45 -50.69
CA ALA A 8 -41.28 18.86 -50.35
C ALA A 8 -42.27 17.73 -49.79
N ARG A 9 -43.20 18.02 -48.82
CA ARG A 9 -44.46 17.27 -48.34
C ARG A 9 -44.30 16.07 -47.33
N GLY A 10 -45.30 15.48 -46.59
CA GLY A 10 -46.81 15.48 -46.53
C GLY A 10 -47.48 14.97 -45.16
N PRO A 11 -48.80 14.58 -45.06
CA PRO A 11 -49.61 14.66 -43.77
C PRO A 11 -50.66 13.54 -43.35
N GLY A 12 -51.32 13.62 -42.16
CA GLY A 12 -52.64 12.95 -41.81
C GLY A 12 -53.01 12.70 -40.31
N ALA A 13 -54.32 12.61 -39.89
CA ALA A 13 -54.78 12.52 -38.46
C ALA A 13 -56.14 11.77 -38.17
N GLY A 14 -56.43 11.36 -36.90
CA GLY A 14 -57.72 10.72 -36.45
C GLY A 14 -57.86 10.44 -34.91
N ARG A 15 -59.06 10.12 -34.36
CA ARG A 15 -59.38 10.13 -32.88
C ARG A 15 -60.39 9.06 -32.37
N ARG A 16 -60.22 8.62 -31.09
CA ARG A 16 -61.15 7.93 -30.13
C ARG A 16 -61.21 6.38 -29.97
N ALA A 17 -60.71 5.95 -28.80
CA ALA A 17 -61.33 5.09 -27.75
C ALA A 17 -61.41 3.54 -27.81
N ALA A 18 -60.71 2.94 -26.81
CA ALA A 18 -61.00 1.72 -26.04
C ALA A 18 -60.94 0.31 -26.68
N ALA A 19 -59.82 -0.39 -26.43
CA ALA A 19 -59.77 -1.86 -26.24
C ALA A 19 -58.48 -2.29 -25.52
N THR A 20 -58.54 -3.42 -24.82
CA THR A 20 -57.43 -4.19 -24.24
C THR A 20 -56.45 -4.66 -25.32
N MET A 21 -55.13 -4.67 -25.05
CA MET A 21 -54.19 -5.51 -25.81
C MET A 21 -53.02 -6.02 -24.96
N THR A 22 -52.82 -7.34 -25.02
CA THR A 22 -51.52 -8.01 -24.84
C THR A 22 -51.00 -8.31 -26.23
N GLY A 23 -49.77 -7.92 -26.58
CA GLY A 23 -49.20 -8.20 -27.91
C GLY A 23 -47.90 -7.45 -28.19
N VAL A 24 -46.80 -8.19 -28.23
CA VAL A 24 -45.43 -7.70 -28.49
C VAL A 24 -45.20 -7.47 -29.99
N ALA A 25 -44.57 -6.34 -30.37
CA ALA A 25 -43.42 -6.26 -31.31
C ALA A 25 -43.06 -4.81 -31.74
N LEU A 26 -41.84 -4.37 -31.40
CA LEU A 26 -40.77 -3.81 -32.27
C LEU A 26 -41.13 -2.79 -33.41
N ALA A 27 -40.38 -1.71 -33.68
CA ALA A 27 -39.15 -1.16 -33.09
C ALA A 27 -38.87 0.28 -33.63
N VAL A 28 -37.77 0.89 -33.15
CA VAL A 28 -37.13 2.16 -33.59
C VAL A 28 -37.89 3.45 -33.21
N GLY A 29 -37.31 4.42 -32.49
CA GLY A 29 -35.95 4.51 -31.95
C GLY A 29 -35.40 5.95 -32.04
N ALA A 30 -35.72 6.79 -31.05
CA ALA A 30 -35.15 8.13 -30.89
C ALA A 30 -35.39 8.63 -29.45
N SER A 31 -34.58 8.17 -28.51
CA SER A 31 -34.53 8.70 -27.14
C SER A 31 -33.79 10.04 -27.12
N VAL A 32 -34.28 10.98 -26.31
CA VAL A 32 -33.69 12.30 -26.10
C VAL A 32 -32.40 12.14 -25.30
N THR A 33 -31.32 12.78 -25.75
CA THR A 33 -30.05 12.85 -25.02
C THR A 33 -30.21 13.73 -23.77
N SER A 34 -30.11 13.10 -22.59
CA SER A 34 -29.81 13.81 -21.35
C SER A 34 -28.33 14.19 -21.34
N ALA A 35 -28.02 15.41 -20.86
CA ALA A 35 -26.66 15.92 -20.80
C ALA A 35 -25.75 15.01 -19.95
N GLN A 36 -24.50 14.84 -20.39
CA GLN A 36 -23.46 14.18 -19.61
C GLN A 36 -23.24 14.92 -18.28
N ALA A 37 -23.27 14.17 -17.18
CA ALA A 37 -22.51 14.52 -16.00
C ALA A 37 -21.01 14.44 -16.35
N ALA A 38 -20.17 15.21 -15.64
CA ALA A 38 -18.72 15.07 -15.75
C ALA A 38 -18.37 13.59 -15.51
N GLN A 39 -17.64 13.00 -16.46
CA GLN A 39 -17.25 11.60 -16.35
C GLN A 39 -16.02 11.51 -15.44
N ASP A 40 -16.07 10.54 -14.53
CA ASP A 40 -14.90 10.04 -13.82
C ASP A 40 -13.81 9.60 -14.83
N GLY A 41 -12.60 9.34 -14.33
CA GLY A 41 -11.50 8.78 -15.12
C GLY A 41 -11.85 7.45 -15.83
N PRO A 42 -10.90 6.87 -16.61
CA PRO A 42 -11.17 5.75 -17.51
C PRO A 42 -12.04 4.67 -16.84
N ALA A 43 -13.19 4.39 -17.47
CA ALA A 43 -14.30 3.69 -16.85
C ALA A 43 -13.84 2.39 -16.17
N PRO A 44 -14.24 2.15 -14.90
CA PRO A 44 -13.73 1.03 -14.13
C PRO A 44 -14.01 -0.29 -14.84
N ASP A 45 -13.01 -1.18 -14.85
CA ASP A 45 -13.16 -2.57 -15.32
C ASP A 45 -14.42 -3.17 -14.71
N ALA A 46 -15.40 -3.52 -15.55
CA ALA A 46 -16.71 -3.96 -15.11
C ALA A 46 -16.68 -5.31 -14.35
N TRP A 47 -15.55 -6.02 -14.38
CA TRP A 47 -15.30 -7.23 -13.59
C TRP A 47 -14.62 -6.93 -12.25
N VAL A 48 -14.27 -5.67 -11.94
CA VAL A 48 -13.66 -5.27 -10.66
C VAL A 48 -14.65 -4.47 -9.82
N SER A 49 -14.69 -4.77 -8.51
CA SER A 49 -15.48 -4.03 -7.53
C SER A 49 -14.71 -3.87 -6.23
N THR A 50 -14.67 -2.65 -5.69
CA THR A 50 -14.19 -2.40 -4.33
C THR A 50 -15.30 -2.78 -3.34
N ILE A 51 -14.98 -3.61 -2.36
CA ILE A 51 -15.86 -3.97 -1.25
C ILE A 51 -15.43 -3.16 0.00
N PRO A 52 -16.16 -3.18 1.13
CA PRO A 52 -15.74 -2.49 2.35
C PRO A 52 -14.31 -2.82 2.78
N GLU A 53 -13.73 -1.95 3.61
CA GLU A 53 -12.37 -2.10 4.16
C GLU A 53 -11.22 -2.10 3.12
N GLY A 54 -11.48 -1.72 1.86
CA GLY A 54 -10.44 -1.50 0.84
C GLY A 54 -10.03 -2.75 0.04
N TYR A 55 -10.75 -3.85 0.21
CA TYR A 55 -10.58 -5.06 -0.59
C TYR A 55 -11.18 -4.87 -2.00
N HIS A 56 -10.60 -5.56 -2.99
CA HIS A 56 -10.99 -5.53 -4.39
C HIS A 56 -11.36 -6.94 -4.86
N ARG A 57 -12.56 -7.09 -5.43
CA ARG A 57 -13.07 -8.36 -5.95
C ARG A 57 -13.09 -8.35 -7.47
N PHE A 58 -12.37 -9.31 -8.04
CA PHE A 58 -12.33 -9.61 -9.47
C PHE A 58 -13.36 -10.72 -9.76
N THR A 59 -14.28 -10.48 -10.71
CA THR A 59 -15.42 -11.35 -11.03
C THR A 59 -15.56 -11.47 -12.54
N VAL A 60 -14.96 -12.51 -13.13
CA VAL A 60 -15.05 -12.79 -14.57
C VAL A 60 -16.25 -13.70 -14.84
N PRO A 61 -17.26 -13.29 -15.63
CA PRO A 61 -18.36 -14.18 -16.01
C PRO A 61 -17.86 -15.36 -16.84
N GLN A 62 -18.31 -16.59 -16.53
CA GLN A 62 -17.85 -17.79 -17.24
C GLN A 62 -18.24 -17.76 -18.72
N ALA A 63 -19.40 -17.18 -19.05
CA ALA A 63 -19.87 -17.03 -20.43
C ALA A 63 -18.93 -16.12 -21.26
N ASP A 64 -18.59 -14.95 -20.73
CA ASP A 64 -17.73 -13.97 -21.40
C ASP A 64 -16.31 -14.54 -21.60
N ALA A 65 -15.76 -15.21 -20.58
CA ALA A 65 -14.49 -15.92 -20.70
C ALA A 65 -14.56 -17.03 -21.77
N GLU A 66 -15.60 -17.86 -21.79
CA GLU A 66 -15.79 -18.90 -22.81
C GLU A 66 -15.93 -18.32 -24.23
N GLU A 67 -16.57 -17.15 -24.39
CA GLU A 67 -16.70 -16.45 -25.67
C GLU A 67 -15.34 -15.92 -26.18
N ILE A 68 -14.58 -15.23 -25.32
CA ILE A 68 -13.25 -14.65 -25.63
C ILE A 68 -12.21 -15.75 -25.90
N LEU A 69 -12.27 -16.86 -25.17
CA LEU A 69 -11.32 -17.96 -25.25
C LEU A 69 -11.73 -19.01 -26.30
N GLY A 70 -13.00 -19.05 -26.70
CA GLY A 70 -13.57 -20.03 -27.63
C GLY A 70 -13.79 -21.43 -27.05
N SER A 71 -13.43 -21.64 -25.79
CA SER A 71 -13.67 -22.88 -25.03
C SER A 71 -13.45 -22.63 -23.54
N ARG A 72 -13.99 -23.50 -22.69
CA ARG A 72 -13.83 -23.40 -21.23
C ARG A 72 -12.39 -23.75 -20.81
N PRO A 73 -11.71 -22.88 -20.05
CA PRO A 73 -10.38 -23.17 -19.52
C PRO A 73 -10.45 -24.12 -18.31
N GLN A 74 -9.32 -24.75 -17.98
CA GLN A 74 -9.20 -25.57 -16.77
C GLN A 74 -8.94 -24.70 -15.52
N VAL A 75 -8.10 -23.68 -15.67
CA VAL A 75 -7.76 -22.71 -14.63
C VAL A 75 -7.84 -21.31 -15.24
N LEU A 76 -8.32 -20.34 -14.46
CA LEU A 76 -8.27 -18.92 -14.78
C LEU A 76 -7.50 -18.20 -13.67
N GLU A 77 -6.54 -17.35 -14.04
CA GLU A 77 -5.63 -16.66 -13.13
C GLU A 77 -5.66 -15.15 -13.43
N LEU A 78 -5.70 -14.33 -12.37
CA LEU A 78 -5.38 -12.90 -12.40
C LEU A 78 -3.86 -12.81 -12.35
N GLN A 79 -3.24 -12.09 -13.27
CA GLN A 79 -1.80 -11.89 -13.29
C GLN A 79 -1.49 -10.39 -13.37
N GLY A 80 -0.59 -9.86 -12.56
CA GLY A 80 -0.25 -8.43 -12.57
C GLY A 80 0.88 -8.07 -11.61
N ASN A 81 1.18 -6.78 -11.46
CA ASN A 81 2.10 -6.24 -10.44
C ASN A 81 1.51 -6.29 -9.00
N ILE A 82 0.72 -7.33 -8.70
CA ILE A 82 0.05 -7.52 -7.41
C ILE A 82 0.94 -8.22 -6.37
N GLY A 83 2.10 -8.73 -6.76
CA GLY A 83 3.08 -9.32 -5.85
C GLY A 83 3.86 -8.26 -5.05
N PRO A 84 4.69 -8.70 -4.09
CA PRO A 84 5.49 -7.79 -3.27
C PRO A 84 6.36 -6.86 -4.11
N SER A 85 6.40 -5.57 -3.75
CA SER A 85 7.16 -4.53 -4.46
C SER A 85 6.90 -4.48 -5.98
N GLY A 86 5.63 -4.64 -6.37
CA GLY A 86 5.21 -4.63 -7.78
C GLY A 86 5.66 -5.86 -8.58
N THR A 87 6.19 -6.90 -7.94
CA THR A 87 6.61 -8.14 -8.61
C THR A 87 5.43 -8.77 -9.34
N TRP A 88 5.65 -9.19 -10.59
CA TRP A 88 4.63 -9.87 -11.37
C TRP A 88 4.23 -11.19 -10.71
N ALA A 89 2.95 -11.33 -10.36
CA ALA A 89 2.43 -12.48 -9.64
C ALA A 89 1.03 -12.88 -10.12
N ASP A 90 0.72 -14.16 -9.93
CA ASP A 90 -0.48 -14.83 -10.38
C ASP A 90 -1.35 -15.27 -9.19
N LEU A 91 -2.67 -15.08 -9.30
CA LEU A 91 -3.68 -15.50 -8.33
C LEU A 91 -4.79 -16.28 -9.06
N ALA A 92 -5.13 -17.47 -8.59
CA ALA A 92 -6.24 -18.24 -9.16
C ALA A 92 -7.60 -17.59 -8.87
N LEU A 93 -8.52 -17.64 -9.85
CA LEU A 93 -9.94 -17.29 -9.65
C LEU A 93 -10.76 -18.57 -9.53
N ASP A 94 -11.43 -18.73 -8.40
CA ASP A 94 -12.25 -19.91 -8.12
C ASP A 94 -13.61 -19.85 -8.82
N PRO A 95 -14.12 -20.96 -9.38
CA PRO A 95 -15.48 -21.03 -9.92
C PRO A 95 -16.54 -20.78 -8.83
N SER A 96 -17.25 -19.66 -8.93
CA SER A 96 -18.30 -19.23 -8.01
C SER A 96 -19.59 -18.98 -8.79
N GLY A 97 -20.53 -19.93 -8.71
CA GLY A 97 -21.78 -19.89 -9.48
C GLY A 97 -21.52 -19.85 -10.99
N SER A 98 -21.94 -18.76 -11.64
CA SER A 98 -21.75 -18.48 -13.08
C SER A 98 -20.50 -17.65 -13.40
N SER A 99 -19.63 -17.39 -12.42
CA SER A 99 -18.42 -16.58 -12.58
C SER A 99 -17.18 -17.32 -12.09
N TYR A 100 -16.00 -16.79 -12.40
CA TYR A 100 -14.74 -17.04 -11.70
C TYR A 100 -14.48 -15.84 -10.79
N GLN A 101 -14.04 -16.05 -9.55
CA GLN A 101 -13.88 -14.97 -8.56
C GLN A 101 -12.59 -15.07 -7.76
N ALA A 102 -11.99 -13.92 -7.48
CA ALA A 102 -10.94 -13.75 -6.48
C ALA A 102 -11.14 -12.44 -5.72
N THR A 103 -10.68 -12.35 -4.47
CA THR A 103 -10.70 -11.10 -3.67
C THR A 103 -9.30 -10.84 -3.13
N VAL A 104 -8.82 -9.61 -3.31
CA VAL A 104 -7.46 -9.17 -2.96
C VAL A 104 -7.53 -7.89 -2.13
N GLY A 105 -6.70 -7.78 -1.11
CA GLY A 105 -6.46 -6.51 -0.42
C GLY A 105 -6.45 -6.64 1.10
N PRO A 106 -6.54 -5.51 1.85
CA PRO A 106 -6.52 -4.15 1.32
C PRO A 106 -5.24 -3.93 0.50
N LEU A 107 -5.40 -3.44 -0.74
CA LEU A 107 -4.25 -3.15 -1.59
C LEU A 107 -3.59 -1.85 -1.12
N ALA A 108 -2.27 -1.76 -1.26
CA ALA A 108 -1.57 -0.50 -1.02
C ALA A 108 -2.05 0.55 -2.03
N PRO A 109 -2.16 1.83 -1.66
CA PRO A 109 -2.47 2.87 -2.63
C PRO A 109 -1.39 2.92 -3.72
N GLY A 110 -1.80 2.90 -4.98
CA GLY A 110 -0.91 2.69 -6.13
C GLY A 110 -1.67 2.46 -7.43
N LEU A 111 -0.92 2.27 -8.53
CA LEU A 111 -1.49 1.79 -9.78
C LEU A 111 -1.10 0.32 -9.97
N TYR A 112 -2.11 -0.52 -10.09
CA TYR A 112 -1.95 -1.90 -10.51
C TYR A 112 -2.23 -2.03 -12.00
N TYR A 113 -1.46 -2.86 -12.69
CA TYR A 113 -1.73 -3.30 -14.05
C TYR A 113 -1.75 -4.82 -14.10
N TYR A 114 -2.77 -5.37 -14.74
CA TYR A 114 -3.10 -6.79 -14.67
C TYR A 114 -3.80 -7.30 -15.93
N GLN A 115 -3.82 -8.62 -16.09
CA GLN A 115 -4.53 -9.34 -17.13
C GLN A 115 -5.16 -10.61 -16.55
N TYR A 116 -6.03 -11.24 -17.32
CA TYR A 116 -6.54 -12.58 -17.02
C TYR A 116 -5.84 -13.60 -17.92
N THR A 117 -5.37 -14.71 -17.36
CA THR A 117 -4.71 -15.79 -18.10
C THR A 117 -5.44 -17.11 -17.87
N ALA A 118 -5.87 -17.71 -18.98
CA ALA A 118 -6.52 -19.01 -19.02
C ALA A 118 -5.50 -20.12 -19.32
N THR A 119 -5.55 -21.21 -18.55
CA THR A 119 -4.73 -22.40 -18.75
C THR A 119 -5.60 -23.64 -19.05
N TRP A 120 -5.21 -24.43 -20.05
CA TRP A 120 -5.87 -25.70 -20.43
C TRP A 120 -5.11 -26.95 -19.96
N ALA A 121 -5.72 -28.12 -20.13
CA ALA A 121 -5.17 -29.42 -19.70
C ALA A 121 -3.87 -29.86 -20.39
N ASP A 122 -3.52 -29.26 -21.54
CA ASP A 122 -2.22 -29.44 -22.20
C ASP A 122 -1.16 -28.40 -21.75
N ARG A 123 -1.52 -27.55 -20.76
CA ARG A 123 -0.78 -26.39 -20.25
C ARG A 123 -0.53 -25.28 -21.28
N THR A 124 -1.31 -25.21 -22.36
CA THR A 124 -1.37 -23.97 -23.14
C THR A 124 -1.97 -22.85 -22.29
N LYS A 125 -1.41 -21.63 -22.43
CA LYS A 125 -1.84 -20.42 -21.73
C LYS A 125 -2.32 -19.37 -22.76
N LYS A 126 -3.41 -18.66 -22.50
CA LYS A 126 -3.90 -17.52 -23.30
C LYS A 126 -4.33 -16.38 -22.37
N SER A 127 -3.74 -15.21 -22.56
CA SER A 127 -4.09 -13.99 -21.82
C SER A 127 -5.16 -13.17 -22.54
N PHE A 128 -5.96 -12.45 -21.77
CA PHE A 128 -7.04 -11.56 -22.21
C PHE A 128 -7.35 -10.50 -21.13
N ARG A 129 -8.25 -9.56 -21.45
CA ARG A 129 -8.74 -8.52 -20.56
C ARG A 129 -10.26 -8.42 -20.62
N GLU A 130 -10.84 -7.59 -19.75
CA GLU A 130 -12.26 -7.22 -19.86
C GLU A 130 -12.49 -6.46 -21.19
N PRO A 131 -13.50 -6.85 -22.02
CA PRO A 131 -13.66 -6.32 -23.39
C PRO A 131 -14.07 -4.85 -23.54
N THR A 132 -14.66 -4.22 -22.51
CA THR A 132 -15.20 -2.86 -22.57
C THR A 132 -14.26 -1.79 -21.99
N SER A 133 -13.19 -2.21 -21.31
CA SER A 133 -12.09 -1.39 -20.80
C SER A 133 -11.56 -0.43 -21.88
N PRO A 134 -11.68 0.89 -21.67
CA PRO A 134 -11.41 1.89 -22.70
C PRO A 134 -9.91 2.15 -22.94
N VAL A 135 -9.06 1.73 -22.00
CA VAL A 135 -7.61 2.04 -21.97
C VAL A 135 -6.82 1.03 -22.79
N ALA A 136 -5.75 1.47 -23.46
CA ALA A 136 -4.84 0.61 -24.20
C ALA A 136 -3.40 0.81 -23.74
N VAL A 137 -2.91 -0.08 -22.87
CA VAL A 137 -1.46 -0.30 -22.70
C VAL A 137 -0.96 -0.91 -24.01
N THR A 138 -0.40 -0.10 -24.91
CA THR A 138 -0.12 -0.49 -26.30
C THR A 138 0.93 -1.61 -26.43
N SER A 139 1.95 -1.58 -25.57
CA SER A 139 2.98 -2.59 -25.41
C SER A 139 2.44 -3.93 -24.92
N HIS A 140 1.32 -3.92 -24.18
CA HIS A 140 0.69 -5.09 -23.57
C HIS A 140 -0.83 -5.03 -23.74
N PRO A 141 -1.38 -5.32 -24.94
CA PRO A 141 -2.81 -5.13 -25.24
C PRO A 141 -3.81 -5.95 -24.40
N THR A 142 -3.32 -6.88 -23.59
CA THR A 142 -4.10 -7.68 -22.63
C THR A 142 -4.09 -7.09 -21.22
N TRP A 143 -3.44 -5.96 -20.96
CA TRP A 143 -3.44 -5.32 -19.66
C TRP A 143 -4.63 -4.36 -19.49
N ASN A 144 -5.19 -4.36 -18.29
CA ASN A 144 -6.06 -3.36 -17.70
C ASN A 144 -5.31 -2.68 -16.54
N THR A 145 -5.74 -1.48 -16.16
CA THR A 145 -5.21 -0.72 -15.01
C THR A 145 -6.26 -0.57 -13.91
N LEU A 146 -5.83 -0.61 -12.65
CA LEU A 146 -6.63 -0.34 -11.46
C LEU A 146 -5.86 0.64 -10.57
N PHE A 147 -6.37 1.86 -10.43
CA PHE A 147 -5.84 2.81 -9.46
C PHE A 147 -6.51 2.62 -8.10
N VAL A 148 -5.70 2.35 -7.08
CA VAL A 148 -6.14 2.29 -5.68
C VAL A 148 -5.76 3.64 -5.04
N PRO A 149 -6.74 4.51 -4.74
CA PRO A 149 -6.46 5.84 -4.22
C PRO A 149 -6.01 5.80 -2.74
N GLY A 150 -5.20 6.77 -2.35
CA GLY A 150 -4.81 6.98 -0.95
C GLY A 150 -3.77 8.09 -0.79
N PRO A 151 -3.45 8.52 0.45
CA PRO A 151 -2.63 9.70 0.70
C PRO A 151 -1.22 9.64 0.09
N SER A 152 -0.58 8.47 0.07
CA SER A 152 0.76 8.27 -0.50
C SER A 152 0.81 8.47 -2.02
N VAL A 153 -0.32 8.38 -2.72
CA VAL A 153 -0.43 8.43 -4.18
C VAL A 153 -1.42 9.49 -4.67
N GLN A 154 -1.82 10.43 -3.81
CA GLN A 154 -2.75 11.50 -4.16
C GLN A 154 -2.26 12.34 -5.35
N TRP A 155 -0.95 12.49 -5.49
CA TRP A 155 -0.26 13.14 -6.61
C TRP A 155 -0.39 12.40 -7.96
N MET A 156 -0.99 11.21 -7.98
CA MET A 156 -1.38 10.48 -9.20
C MET A 156 -2.90 10.47 -9.43
N ALA A 157 -3.70 11.14 -8.59
CA ALA A 157 -5.15 11.16 -8.73
C ALA A 157 -5.61 12.13 -9.83
N ASP A 158 -6.71 11.80 -10.51
CA ASP A 158 -7.28 12.65 -11.56
C ASP A 158 -7.83 13.98 -10.97
N LEU A 159 -7.52 15.10 -11.63
CA LEU A 159 -7.98 16.42 -11.23
C LEU A 159 -9.06 16.95 -12.19
N PRO A 160 -10.24 17.41 -11.70
CA PRO A 160 -11.32 17.93 -12.56
C PRO A 160 -11.01 19.19 -13.38
N ALA A 161 -9.85 19.81 -13.14
CA ALA A 161 -9.34 21.00 -13.84
C ALA A 161 -7.84 20.86 -14.14
N GLY A 162 -7.46 19.68 -14.64
CA GLY A 162 -6.12 19.39 -15.14
C GLY A 162 -5.79 20.07 -16.47
N GLY A 163 -4.63 19.74 -17.02
CA GLY A 163 -4.18 20.10 -18.35
C GLY A 163 -4.80 19.24 -19.45
N ASP A 164 -4.70 19.71 -20.69
CA ASP A 164 -5.23 18.98 -21.85
C ASP A 164 -4.15 18.06 -22.45
N VAL A 165 -4.54 16.84 -22.84
CA VAL A 165 -3.67 15.87 -23.55
C VAL A 165 -4.15 15.72 -24.99
N ASP A 166 -3.34 16.20 -25.93
CA ASP A 166 -3.61 16.18 -27.36
C ASP A 166 -2.74 15.15 -28.10
N GLU A 167 -3.25 14.64 -29.24
CA GLU A 167 -2.49 13.82 -30.17
C GLU A 167 -1.79 14.69 -31.22
N LEU A 168 -0.47 14.59 -31.33
CA LEU A 168 0.32 15.26 -32.36
C LEU A 168 0.84 14.24 -33.38
N THR A 169 0.34 14.33 -34.61
CA THR A 169 0.84 13.56 -35.76
C THR A 169 1.95 14.32 -36.47
N TYR A 170 3.06 13.65 -36.77
CA TYR A 170 4.18 14.19 -37.55
C TYR A 170 4.69 13.14 -38.55
N ARG A 171 5.42 13.57 -39.59
CA ARG A 171 6.11 12.65 -40.49
C ARG A 171 7.52 12.40 -39.97
N SER A 172 7.89 11.14 -39.76
CA SER A 172 9.22 10.76 -39.30
C SER A 172 10.31 11.14 -40.34
N PRO A 173 11.40 11.81 -39.93
CA PRO A 173 12.56 12.03 -40.79
C PRO A 173 13.38 10.76 -41.03
N VAL A 174 13.18 9.70 -40.25
CA VAL A 174 13.90 8.42 -40.32
C VAL A 174 13.17 7.38 -41.17
N THR A 175 11.85 7.27 -41.04
CA THR A 175 11.03 6.24 -41.71
C THR A 175 10.08 6.76 -42.81
N ASP A 176 9.90 8.08 -42.95
CA ASP A 176 9.02 8.76 -43.95
C ASP A 176 7.51 8.41 -43.86
N ASP A 177 7.10 7.70 -42.81
CA ASP A 177 5.69 7.47 -42.45
C ASP A 177 5.18 8.49 -41.41
N GLU A 178 3.86 8.49 -41.20
CA GLU A 178 3.21 9.32 -40.18
C GLU A 178 3.28 8.58 -38.83
N ARG A 179 3.77 9.28 -37.81
CA ARG A 179 3.88 8.83 -36.42
C ARG A 179 3.11 9.78 -35.50
N THR A 180 2.78 9.28 -34.32
CA THR A 180 1.96 9.97 -33.32
C THR A 180 2.72 10.07 -32.00
N THR A 181 2.68 11.25 -31.37
CA THR A 181 3.15 11.52 -30.00
C THR A 181 2.00 12.16 -29.21
N LEU A 182 2.03 12.04 -27.87
CA LEU A 182 1.05 12.73 -27.01
C LEU A 182 1.68 13.99 -26.44
N VAL A 183 0.91 15.08 -26.38
CA VAL A 183 1.35 16.35 -25.81
C VAL A 183 0.42 16.75 -24.68
N TRP A 184 0.94 16.86 -23.46
CA TRP A 184 0.25 17.49 -22.34
C TRP A 184 0.55 18.99 -22.33
N THR A 185 -0.50 19.80 -22.20
CA THR A 185 -0.40 21.25 -22.04
C THR A 185 -0.90 21.65 -20.64
N PRO A 186 -0.29 22.66 -19.99
CA PRO A 186 -0.58 22.95 -18.60
C PRO A 186 -1.97 23.59 -18.43
N PRO A 187 -2.62 23.47 -17.25
CA PRO A 187 -3.91 24.10 -16.99
C PRO A 187 -3.92 25.59 -17.36
N GLY A 188 -4.81 25.97 -18.29
CA GLY A 188 -4.89 27.35 -18.79
C GLY A 188 -3.83 27.74 -19.83
N TYR A 189 -3.31 26.77 -20.59
CA TYR A 189 -2.41 27.00 -21.73
C TYR A 189 -2.93 28.06 -22.70
N ASP A 190 -2.08 29.04 -23.03
CA ASP A 190 -2.38 30.13 -23.96
C ASP A 190 -1.31 30.21 -25.06
N ALA A 191 -1.65 29.71 -26.26
CA ALA A 191 -0.81 29.79 -27.46
C ALA A 191 -0.57 31.22 -27.98
N HIS A 192 -1.08 32.25 -27.29
CA HIS A 192 -0.89 33.67 -27.57
C HIS A 192 -0.24 34.44 -26.41
N ARG A 193 0.27 33.76 -25.37
CA ARG A 193 1.05 34.42 -24.30
C ARG A 193 2.34 35.03 -24.87
N ALA A 194 2.94 35.97 -24.14
CA ALA A 194 4.03 36.80 -24.66
C ALA A 194 5.38 36.06 -24.79
N ASP A 195 5.66 35.18 -23.84
CA ASP A 195 6.90 34.40 -23.73
C ASP A 195 6.59 32.93 -24.04
N ALA A 196 7.43 32.22 -24.80
CA ALA A 196 7.15 30.81 -25.10
C ALA A 196 7.15 29.93 -23.83
N TYR A 197 6.43 28.81 -23.87
CA TYR A 197 6.45 27.81 -22.80
C TYR A 197 7.78 27.03 -22.81
N PRO A 198 8.36 26.72 -21.64
CA PRO A 198 9.35 25.65 -21.53
C PRO A 198 8.77 24.31 -22.01
N VAL A 199 9.61 23.39 -22.46
CA VAL A 199 9.17 22.09 -22.99
C VAL A 199 10.02 20.93 -22.50
N LEU A 200 9.36 19.85 -22.06
CA LEU A 200 9.97 18.60 -21.62
C LEU A 200 9.61 17.47 -22.60
N TYR A 201 10.61 16.84 -23.20
CA TYR A 201 10.44 15.65 -24.04
C TYR A 201 10.65 14.38 -23.20
N LEU A 202 9.59 13.58 -23.03
CA LEU A 202 9.60 12.30 -22.31
C LEU A 202 9.69 11.13 -23.29
N LEU A 203 10.82 10.43 -23.27
CA LEU A 203 11.14 9.36 -24.22
C LEU A 203 10.75 7.99 -23.64
N ALA A 204 9.90 7.27 -24.37
CA ALA A 204 9.49 5.90 -24.04
C ALA A 204 10.64 4.89 -24.21
N ASP A 205 10.50 3.71 -23.61
CA ASP A 205 11.40 2.57 -23.89
C ASP A 205 11.17 2.03 -25.31
N GLY A 206 12.16 1.33 -25.88
CA GLY A 206 12.13 0.85 -27.27
C GLY A 206 11.04 -0.18 -27.60
N SER A 207 10.31 -0.66 -26.58
CA SER A 207 9.15 -1.56 -26.70
C SER A 207 7.80 -0.86 -26.49
N GLN A 208 7.79 0.45 -26.28
CA GLN A 208 6.65 1.23 -25.79
C GLN A 208 6.38 2.47 -26.67
N THR A 209 5.24 3.12 -26.45
CA THR A 209 4.83 4.33 -27.16
C THR A 209 4.59 5.50 -26.20
N ALA A 210 4.12 6.62 -26.72
CA ALA A 210 3.59 7.73 -25.94
C ALA A 210 2.52 7.32 -24.91
N GLN A 211 1.71 6.30 -25.23
CA GLN A 211 0.58 5.86 -24.40
C GLN A 211 1.04 5.26 -23.06
N GLU A 212 2.20 4.61 -23.00
CA GLU A 212 2.71 4.06 -21.74
C GLU A 212 3.00 5.15 -20.70
N TRP A 213 3.44 6.34 -21.11
CA TRP A 213 3.60 7.49 -20.21
C TRP A 213 2.25 8.02 -19.70
N ALA A 214 1.21 8.02 -20.53
CA ALA A 214 -0.13 8.42 -20.11
C ALA A 214 -0.78 7.41 -19.15
N GLU A 215 -0.71 6.11 -19.47
CA GLU A 215 -1.48 5.07 -18.80
C GLU A 215 -0.75 4.43 -17.61
N LEU A 216 0.46 3.93 -17.83
CA LEU A 216 1.26 3.30 -16.76
C LEU A 216 2.04 4.37 -15.98
N GLY A 217 2.58 5.36 -16.68
CA GLY A 217 3.24 6.51 -16.10
C GLY A 217 2.30 7.52 -15.44
N ARG A 218 1.01 7.56 -15.77
CA ARG A 218 0.08 8.61 -15.28
C ARG A 218 0.66 10.02 -15.38
N ALA A 219 1.48 10.27 -16.40
CA ALA A 219 2.19 11.54 -16.55
C ALA A 219 1.24 12.75 -16.55
N PRO A 220 0.07 12.73 -17.21
CA PRO A 220 -0.91 13.81 -17.11
C PRO A 220 -1.32 14.10 -15.66
N GLN A 221 -1.71 13.09 -14.88
CA GLN A 221 -2.12 13.31 -13.48
C GLN A 221 -0.99 13.80 -12.59
N ILE A 222 0.24 13.30 -12.79
CA ILE A 222 1.42 13.77 -12.05
C ILE A 222 1.68 15.26 -12.33
N LEU A 223 1.63 15.65 -13.61
CA LEU A 223 1.85 17.02 -14.05
C LEU A 223 0.71 17.95 -13.61
N ASP A 224 -0.54 17.49 -13.67
CA ASP A 224 -1.72 18.23 -13.19
C ASP A 224 -1.62 18.54 -11.69
N ASN A 225 -1.29 17.53 -10.87
CA ASN A 225 -1.15 17.73 -9.42
C ASN A 225 0.04 18.64 -9.10
N LEU A 226 1.19 18.47 -9.78
CA LEU A 226 2.33 19.37 -9.62
C LEU A 226 2.00 20.83 -10.03
N ALA A 227 1.23 21.03 -11.11
CA ALA A 227 0.77 22.35 -11.55
C ALA A 227 -0.20 22.97 -10.53
N ALA A 228 -1.17 22.20 -10.04
CA ALA A 228 -2.13 22.63 -9.03
C ALA A 228 -1.48 22.92 -7.67
N GLU A 229 -0.43 22.18 -7.29
CA GLU A 229 0.42 22.43 -6.12
C GLU A 229 1.35 23.64 -6.31
N GLY A 230 1.50 24.18 -7.53
CA GLY A 230 2.42 25.27 -7.85
C GLY A 230 3.89 24.88 -7.77
N ARG A 231 4.20 23.60 -8.01
CA ARG A 231 5.55 23.00 -7.87
C ARG A 231 6.30 22.81 -9.18
N ILE A 232 5.70 23.17 -10.30
CA ILE A 232 6.33 23.23 -11.62
C ILE A 232 6.07 24.60 -12.25
N GLU A 233 7.06 25.08 -13.02
CA GLU A 233 6.81 26.14 -13.99
C GLU A 233 5.84 25.60 -15.06
N PRO A 234 4.78 26.34 -15.45
CA PRO A 234 3.90 25.93 -16.53
C PRO A 234 4.67 25.66 -17.83
N MET A 235 4.74 24.38 -18.21
CA MET A 235 5.52 23.85 -19.33
C MET A 235 4.66 22.95 -20.22
N VAL A 236 5.07 22.73 -21.47
CA VAL A 236 4.48 21.70 -22.35
C VAL A 236 5.27 20.40 -22.19
N VAL A 237 4.61 19.24 -22.20
CA VAL A 237 5.28 17.93 -22.08
C VAL A 237 4.93 17.04 -23.26
N VAL A 238 5.95 16.58 -24.00
CA VAL A 238 5.81 15.78 -25.23
C VAL A 238 6.28 14.35 -24.96
N MET A 239 5.35 13.39 -24.94
CA MET A 239 5.60 11.97 -24.68
C MET A 239 5.79 11.23 -26.00
N ALA A 240 7.00 10.74 -26.30
CA ALA A 240 7.40 10.29 -27.65
C ALA A 240 8.22 8.99 -27.67
N ASP A 241 8.15 8.26 -28.79
CA ASP A 241 8.86 7.00 -29.03
C ASP A 241 9.97 7.16 -30.10
N THR A 242 11.16 7.60 -29.69
CA THR A 242 12.30 7.84 -30.61
C THR A 242 12.97 6.56 -31.14
N GLY A 243 12.26 5.42 -31.13
CA GLY A 243 12.71 4.16 -31.70
C GLY A 243 12.92 4.25 -33.22
N GLY A 244 13.97 3.58 -33.71
CA GLY A 244 14.33 3.55 -35.13
C GLY A 244 15.81 3.29 -35.35
N THR A 245 16.27 3.46 -36.60
CA THR A 245 17.70 3.35 -36.95
C THR A 245 18.53 4.58 -36.63
N ASP A 246 17.88 5.74 -36.39
CA ASP A 246 18.53 6.99 -35.99
C ASP A 246 17.68 7.77 -34.97
N PRO A 247 17.67 7.35 -33.69
CA PRO A 247 16.88 7.99 -32.62
C PRO A 247 17.19 9.48 -32.40
N ARG A 248 18.42 9.92 -32.74
CA ARG A 248 18.82 11.33 -32.61
C ARG A 248 18.05 12.18 -33.60
N SER A 249 18.04 11.79 -34.87
CA SER A 249 17.34 12.54 -35.92
C SER A 249 15.82 12.44 -35.75
N GLU A 250 15.29 11.31 -35.25
CA GLU A 250 13.88 11.18 -34.91
C GLU A 250 13.44 12.18 -33.83
N LEU A 251 14.25 12.35 -32.78
CA LEU A 251 14.00 13.33 -31.73
C LEU A 251 14.12 14.77 -32.25
N LEU A 252 15.28 15.11 -32.81
CA LEU A 252 15.66 16.51 -33.08
C LEU A 252 15.02 17.07 -34.36
N ASP A 253 14.96 16.27 -35.42
CA ASP A 253 14.46 16.70 -36.74
C ASP A 253 12.99 16.29 -36.96
N GLY A 254 12.41 15.53 -36.03
CA GLY A 254 11.02 15.05 -36.05
C GLY A 254 10.19 15.61 -34.89
N VAL A 255 10.32 15.01 -33.71
CA VAL A 255 9.49 15.31 -32.52
C VAL A 255 9.64 16.77 -32.07
N VAL A 256 10.87 17.28 -31.96
CA VAL A 256 11.16 18.65 -31.50
C VAL A 256 10.59 19.69 -32.46
N GLU A 257 10.82 19.54 -33.77
CA GLU A 257 10.30 20.46 -34.78
C GLU A 257 8.77 20.42 -34.89
N ALA A 258 8.16 19.23 -34.81
CA ALA A 258 6.70 19.10 -34.80
C ALA A 258 6.06 19.78 -33.57
N ALA A 259 6.68 19.66 -32.39
CA ALA A 259 6.23 20.34 -31.19
C ALA A 259 6.33 21.87 -31.32
N ARG A 260 7.40 22.39 -31.93
CA ARG A 260 7.60 23.82 -32.22
C ARG A 260 6.64 24.39 -33.28
N GLU A 261 6.22 23.58 -34.24
CA GLU A 261 5.21 24.00 -35.23
C GLU A 261 3.79 24.02 -34.65
N ALA A 262 3.45 23.07 -33.77
CA ALA A 262 2.10 22.91 -33.22
C ALA A 262 1.83 23.70 -31.93
N TYR A 263 2.83 23.91 -31.07
CA TYR A 263 2.68 24.51 -29.74
C TYR A 263 3.59 25.73 -29.56
N HIS A 264 3.21 26.65 -28.67
CA HIS A 264 3.98 27.86 -28.38
C HIS A 264 5.12 27.58 -27.40
N VAL A 265 6.06 26.73 -27.81
CA VAL A 265 7.23 26.29 -27.03
C VAL A 265 8.51 26.99 -27.44
N THR A 266 9.48 27.07 -26.53
CA THR A 266 10.74 27.77 -26.73
C THR A 266 11.77 26.96 -27.52
N ASP A 267 12.62 27.65 -28.29
CA ASP A 267 13.79 27.10 -28.99
C ASP A 267 15.12 27.37 -28.26
N GLU A 268 15.10 28.13 -27.16
CA GLU A 268 16.25 28.37 -26.29
C GLU A 268 16.58 27.11 -25.46
N PRO A 269 17.85 26.66 -25.38
CA PRO A 269 18.22 25.43 -24.69
C PRO A 269 17.84 25.37 -23.21
N THR A 270 17.97 26.48 -22.48
CA THR A 270 17.66 26.57 -21.04
C THR A 270 16.18 26.33 -20.72
N GLY A 271 15.29 26.53 -21.71
CA GLY A 271 13.87 26.22 -21.62
C GLY A 271 13.47 24.87 -22.23
N GLN A 272 14.44 24.01 -22.57
CA GLN A 272 14.20 22.69 -23.15
C GLN A 272 14.83 21.59 -22.28
N ALA A 273 14.02 20.58 -21.96
CA ALA A 273 14.41 19.41 -21.18
C ALA A 273 14.14 18.11 -21.94
N VAL A 274 14.95 17.08 -21.71
CA VAL A 274 14.69 15.72 -22.20
C VAL A 274 14.92 14.69 -21.11
N ALA A 275 14.02 13.74 -20.95
CA ALA A 275 14.18 12.60 -20.05
C ALA A 275 13.57 11.35 -20.67
N GLY A 276 13.78 10.19 -20.06
CA GLY A 276 13.17 8.96 -20.53
C GLY A 276 13.52 7.76 -19.66
N ILE A 277 12.88 6.64 -19.99
CA ILE A 277 13.09 5.31 -19.40
C ILE A 277 13.80 4.38 -20.38
N GLY A 278 14.51 3.36 -19.90
CA GLY A 278 15.06 2.30 -20.74
C GLY A 278 15.88 2.81 -21.92
N ASP A 279 15.50 2.47 -23.16
CA ASP A 279 16.15 3.02 -24.36
C ASP A 279 15.93 4.52 -24.57
N GLY A 280 14.80 5.10 -24.18
CA GLY A 280 14.58 6.54 -24.15
C GLY A 280 15.58 7.28 -23.23
N ALA A 281 15.86 6.70 -22.06
CA ALA A 281 16.89 7.20 -21.14
C ALA A 281 18.29 7.18 -21.79
N ASN A 282 18.57 6.13 -22.56
CA ASN A 282 19.81 5.98 -23.31
C ASN A 282 19.90 7.01 -24.45
N HIS A 283 18.80 7.30 -25.13
CA HIS A 283 18.73 8.30 -26.20
C HIS A 283 18.98 9.72 -25.64
N ALA A 284 18.34 10.10 -24.53
CA ALA A 284 18.58 11.38 -23.86
C ALA A 284 20.07 11.60 -23.52
N LEU A 285 20.72 10.61 -22.90
CA LEU A 285 22.16 10.65 -22.60
C LEU A 285 23.05 10.63 -23.85
N ASN A 286 22.60 10.01 -24.94
CA ASN A 286 23.34 10.03 -26.20
C ASN A 286 23.30 11.42 -26.86
N VAL A 287 22.13 12.08 -26.89
CA VAL A 287 21.99 13.43 -27.46
C VAL A 287 22.77 14.45 -26.62
N LEU A 288 22.72 14.36 -25.29
CA LEU A 288 23.59 15.16 -24.40
C LEU A 288 25.07 15.07 -24.79
N ARG A 289 25.52 13.89 -25.21
CA ARG A 289 26.92 13.64 -25.62
C ARG A 289 27.22 14.07 -27.06
N SER A 290 26.30 13.86 -28.00
CA SER A 290 26.54 14.17 -29.43
C SER A 290 26.28 15.64 -29.77
N ASP A 291 25.34 16.27 -29.08
CA ASP A 291 24.85 17.62 -29.34
C ASP A 291 24.70 18.41 -28.00
N PRO A 292 25.80 18.65 -27.26
CA PRO A 292 25.75 19.39 -26.00
C PRO A 292 25.19 20.80 -26.19
N GLY A 293 24.39 21.29 -25.24
CA GLY A 293 23.70 22.57 -25.36
C GLY A 293 22.42 22.54 -26.20
N THR A 294 21.89 21.36 -26.55
CA THR A 294 20.55 21.23 -27.15
C THR A 294 19.44 21.28 -26.10
N PHE A 295 19.68 20.69 -24.93
CA PHE A 295 18.77 20.65 -23.79
C PHE A 295 19.49 21.16 -22.54
N GLY A 296 18.92 22.17 -21.89
CA GLY A 296 19.40 22.73 -20.62
C GLY A 296 19.16 21.76 -19.45
N SER A 297 18.23 20.83 -19.58
CA SER A 297 18.00 19.77 -18.57
C SER A 297 17.91 18.38 -19.19
N VAL A 298 18.60 17.41 -18.59
CA VAL A 298 18.60 16.00 -19.01
C VAL A 298 18.34 15.06 -17.84
N GLY A 299 17.28 14.26 -17.94
CA GLY A 299 16.91 13.22 -16.99
C GLY A 299 17.25 11.82 -17.51
N SER A 300 17.67 10.92 -16.64
CA SER A 300 17.90 9.51 -16.99
C SER A 300 17.28 8.57 -15.97
N PHE A 301 16.18 7.93 -16.32
CA PHE A 301 15.44 7.01 -15.46
C PHE A 301 15.85 5.56 -15.81
N SER A 302 16.64 4.92 -14.94
CA SER A 302 17.20 3.57 -15.18
C SER A 302 18.00 3.47 -16.51
N GLY A 303 18.68 4.54 -16.91
CA GLY A 303 19.42 4.62 -18.18
C GLY A 303 20.90 4.25 -18.09
N HIS A 304 21.56 4.18 -19.24
CA HIS A 304 23.01 3.97 -19.34
C HIS A 304 23.64 4.67 -20.56
N LEU A 305 24.95 4.93 -20.47
CA LEU A 305 25.74 5.49 -21.58
C LEU A 305 26.92 4.57 -21.89
N ASN A 306 27.00 4.10 -23.13
CA ASN A 306 28.08 3.25 -23.61
C ASN A 306 29.27 4.07 -24.14
N GLY A 307 30.50 3.72 -23.73
CA GLY A 307 31.74 4.36 -24.17
C GLY A 307 32.28 5.40 -23.18
N THR A 308 33.04 6.37 -23.68
CA THR A 308 33.65 7.44 -22.85
C THR A 308 33.22 8.82 -23.33
N ILE A 309 33.14 9.78 -22.41
CA ILE A 309 32.98 11.21 -22.74
C ILE A 309 34.40 11.83 -22.80
N GLY A 310 34.71 12.53 -23.89
CA GLY A 310 35.98 13.25 -24.03
C GLY A 310 35.93 14.60 -23.31
N VAL A 311 37.07 15.06 -22.76
CA VAL A 311 37.15 16.31 -21.97
C VAL A 311 36.55 17.54 -22.68
N GLY A 312 36.67 17.63 -24.01
CA GLY A 312 36.06 18.71 -24.79
C GLY A 312 34.53 18.63 -24.85
N VAL A 313 33.97 17.43 -24.90
CA VAL A 313 32.51 17.19 -24.85
C VAL A 313 32.00 17.44 -23.43
N ALA A 314 32.72 16.97 -22.40
CA ALA A 314 32.34 17.22 -21.01
C ALA A 314 32.26 18.72 -20.68
N ARG A 315 33.20 19.53 -21.18
CA ARG A 315 33.10 20.99 -21.06
C ARG A 315 31.87 21.54 -21.78
N ALA A 316 31.61 21.13 -23.02
CA ALA A 316 30.45 21.60 -23.76
C ALA A 316 29.11 21.19 -23.13
N VAL A 317 29.09 20.06 -22.41
CA VAL A 317 27.95 19.66 -21.57
C VAL A 317 27.79 20.62 -20.38
N ASN A 318 28.82 20.80 -19.54
CA ASN A 318 28.72 21.70 -18.38
C ASN A 318 28.50 23.18 -18.77
N GLU A 319 28.88 23.59 -19.99
CA GLU A 319 28.64 24.95 -20.52
C GLU A 319 27.22 25.13 -21.10
N GLY A 320 26.45 24.06 -21.32
CA GLY A 320 25.17 24.09 -22.03
C GLY A 320 24.03 23.25 -21.42
N THR A 321 24.24 22.64 -20.25
CA THR A 321 23.25 21.86 -19.52
C THR A 321 23.32 22.25 -18.05
N ASP A 322 22.27 22.91 -17.57
CA ASP A 322 22.12 23.38 -16.19
C ASP A 322 21.84 22.21 -15.22
N LEU A 323 21.13 21.18 -15.68
CA LEU A 323 20.79 20.00 -14.89
C LEU A 323 21.00 18.69 -15.66
N LEU A 324 21.86 17.80 -15.17
CA LEU A 324 21.86 16.37 -15.52
C LEU A 324 21.50 15.57 -14.28
N ARG A 325 20.33 14.93 -14.23
CA ARG A 325 19.87 14.16 -13.06
C ARG A 325 19.62 12.70 -13.39
N VAL A 326 20.21 11.81 -12.58
CA VAL A 326 20.23 10.36 -12.79
C VAL A 326 19.44 9.65 -11.68
N TYR A 327 18.65 8.65 -12.08
CA TYR A 327 17.74 7.89 -11.21
C TYR A 327 17.87 6.39 -11.48
N VAL A 328 17.66 5.55 -10.46
CA VAL A 328 17.66 4.09 -10.61
C VAL A 328 16.88 3.41 -9.48
N GLY A 329 16.26 2.28 -9.79
CA GLY A 329 15.66 1.39 -8.80
C GLY A 329 16.68 0.67 -7.93
N ASN A 330 16.17 -0.16 -7.01
CA ASN A 330 16.97 -1.04 -6.16
C ASN A 330 17.75 -2.10 -6.97
N VAL A 331 18.42 -3.01 -6.29
CA VAL A 331 19.29 -4.03 -6.91
C VAL A 331 18.57 -5.01 -7.88
N LEU A 332 17.24 -4.98 -7.95
CA LEU A 332 16.43 -5.69 -8.95
C LEU A 332 16.31 -4.93 -10.29
N ASP A 333 16.65 -3.63 -10.33
CA ASP A 333 16.74 -2.84 -11.56
C ASP A 333 17.89 -3.37 -12.47
N PRO A 334 17.62 -3.86 -13.70
CA PRO A 334 18.68 -4.29 -14.63
C PRO A 334 19.61 -3.16 -15.08
N ALA A 335 19.30 -1.91 -14.76
CA ALA A 335 20.17 -0.76 -14.91
C ALA A 335 21.07 -0.49 -13.70
N TYR A 336 20.82 -1.00 -12.48
CA TYR A 336 21.60 -0.70 -11.26
C TYR A 336 23.13 -0.62 -11.49
N ASN A 337 23.72 -1.70 -12.00
CA ASN A 337 25.16 -1.78 -12.30
C ASN A 337 25.60 -0.90 -13.48
N ARG A 338 24.69 -0.62 -14.43
CA ARG A 338 24.91 0.25 -15.58
C ARG A 338 24.84 1.73 -15.19
N THR A 339 23.94 2.11 -14.29
CA THR A 339 23.87 3.44 -13.66
C THR A 339 25.10 3.71 -12.81
N HIS A 340 25.54 2.75 -11.99
CA HIS A 340 26.82 2.88 -11.30
C HIS A 340 27.99 3.10 -12.29
N ALA A 341 28.02 2.38 -13.42
CA ALA A 341 29.04 2.61 -14.46
C ALA A 341 28.90 3.96 -15.19
N LEU A 342 27.66 4.47 -15.36
CA LEU A 342 27.36 5.80 -15.90
C LEU A 342 27.90 6.89 -14.99
N LEU A 343 27.58 6.89 -13.68
CA LEU A 343 28.08 7.87 -12.72
C LEU A 343 29.62 7.90 -12.72
N ARG A 344 30.27 6.74 -12.66
CA ARG A 344 31.74 6.63 -12.76
C ARG A 344 32.31 7.11 -14.10
N THR A 345 31.49 7.20 -15.16
CA THR A 345 31.89 7.75 -16.47
C THR A 345 31.74 9.27 -16.50
N LEU A 346 30.65 9.81 -15.93
CA LEU A 346 30.41 11.25 -15.76
C LEU A 346 31.50 11.89 -14.89
N GLU A 347 31.74 11.35 -13.69
CA GLU A 347 32.79 11.80 -12.76
C GLU A 347 34.18 11.84 -13.40
N ARG A 348 34.58 10.76 -14.11
CA ARG A 348 35.91 10.67 -14.75
C ARG A 348 36.08 11.64 -15.91
N ALA A 349 34.99 12.01 -16.56
CA ALA A 349 34.98 13.01 -17.62
C ALA A 349 34.94 14.46 -17.07
N GLY A 350 34.55 14.63 -15.80
CA GLY A 350 34.32 15.93 -15.19
C GLY A 350 32.96 16.53 -15.57
N VAL A 351 31.97 15.69 -15.90
CA VAL A 351 30.61 16.15 -16.19
C VAL A 351 29.88 16.44 -14.88
N GLU A 352 29.32 17.64 -14.76
CA GLU A 352 28.49 18.05 -13.63
C GLU A 352 27.14 17.34 -13.71
N HIS A 353 26.70 16.75 -12.58
CA HIS A 353 25.49 15.92 -12.51
C HIS A 353 25.00 15.75 -11.08
N GLU A 354 23.70 15.51 -10.95
CA GLU A 354 23.01 15.10 -9.74
C GLU A 354 22.62 13.62 -9.81
N PHE A 355 22.54 12.98 -8.65
CA PHE A 355 22.06 11.60 -8.52
C PHE A 355 21.02 11.55 -7.40
N ASP A 356 19.84 11.03 -7.72
CA ASP A 356 18.70 10.98 -6.81
C ASP A 356 18.85 9.92 -5.70
N GLY A 357 19.88 9.08 -5.78
CA GLY A 357 19.99 7.89 -4.96
C GLY A 357 19.35 6.67 -5.62
N VAL A 358 19.37 5.56 -4.88
CA VAL A 358 18.71 4.29 -5.22
C VAL A 358 17.35 4.30 -4.53
N ASP A 359 16.28 4.21 -5.31
CA ASP A 359 14.93 3.93 -4.81
C ASP A 359 14.96 2.57 -4.07
N PRO A 360 14.61 2.51 -2.77
CA PRO A 360 14.70 1.27 -1.99
C PRO A 360 13.56 0.29 -2.30
N ASP A 361 12.39 0.81 -2.64
CA ASP A 361 11.12 0.08 -2.61
C ASP A 361 10.83 -0.67 -3.91
N SER A 362 11.45 -0.24 -5.02
CA SER A 362 11.13 -0.73 -6.36
C SER A 362 12.34 -0.92 -7.27
N GLY A 363 12.23 -1.88 -8.22
CA GLY A 363 13.28 -2.21 -9.19
C GLY A 363 13.22 -1.36 -10.45
N ALA A 364 13.26 -1.96 -11.64
CA ALA A 364 12.96 -1.26 -12.89
C ALA A 364 11.43 -1.29 -13.15
N THR A 365 10.66 -0.51 -12.40
CA THR A 365 9.19 -0.51 -12.51
C THR A 365 8.63 0.89 -12.77
N TRP A 366 7.33 0.93 -13.12
CA TRP A 366 6.61 2.19 -13.27
C TRP A 366 6.46 2.96 -11.96
N ASP A 367 6.58 2.32 -10.79
CA ASP A 367 6.60 3.04 -9.51
C ASP A 367 7.83 3.95 -9.46
N THR A 368 9.02 3.36 -9.65
CA THR A 368 10.32 4.04 -9.74
C THR A 368 10.33 5.20 -10.74
N TRP A 369 9.79 4.97 -11.94
CA TRP A 369 9.86 5.95 -13.03
C TRP A 369 8.86 7.09 -12.89
N ARG A 370 7.73 6.86 -12.21
CA ARG A 370 6.78 7.92 -11.86
C ARG A 370 7.31 8.83 -10.78
N GLU A 371 7.97 8.24 -9.79
CA GLU A 371 8.66 9.01 -8.77
C GLU A 371 9.81 9.83 -9.36
N ALA A 372 10.61 9.25 -10.26
CA ALA A 372 11.65 9.96 -11.00
C ALA A 372 11.10 11.07 -11.90
N LEU A 373 9.96 10.85 -12.59
CA LEU A 373 9.27 11.89 -13.35
C LEU A 373 8.78 13.03 -12.44
N ARG A 374 8.15 12.70 -11.32
CA ARG A 374 7.63 13.69 -10.36
C ARG A 374 8.75 14.57 -9.81
N ASP A 375 9.88 13.97 -9.45
CA ASP A 375 11.08 14.69 -9.00
C ASP A 375 11.63 15.58 -10.12
N PHE A 376 11.92 15.00 -11.30
CA PHE A 376 12.54 15.73 -12.41
C PHE A 376 11.69 16.89 -12.90
N ALA A 377 10.37 16.68 -13.08
CA ALA A 377 9.45 17.73 -13.49
C ALA A 377 9.45 18.90 -12.49
N SER A 378 9.50 18.62 -11.17
CA SER A 378 9.56 19.65 -10.12
C SER A 378 10.89 20.42 -10.01
N ARG A 379 11.89 20.07 -10.84
CA ARG A 379 13.25 20.64 -10.81
C ARG A 379 13.62 21.40 -12.08
N VAL A 380 13.15 20.94 -13.23
CA VAL A 380 13.44 21.62 -14.50
C VAL A 380 12.83 23.02 -14.52
N PHE A 381 13.57 23.96 -15.12
CA PHE A 381 13.16 25.36 -15.28
C PHE A 381 12.97 26.14 -13.96
N GLN A 382 13.64 25.73 -12.88
CA GLN A 382 13.64 26.44 -11.59
C GLN A 382 15.07 26.75 -11.11
N ASP A 383 15.26 27.94 -10.53
CA ASP A 383 16.59 28.46 -10.15
C ASP A 383 17.13 27.93 -8.80
N ASP A 384 16.27 27.42 -7.91
CA ASP A 384 16.58 27.12 -6.50
C ASP A 384 16.24 25.66 -6.08
N ALA A 385 16.29 24.68 -6.99
CA ALA A 385 16.01 23.28 -6.66
C ALA A 385 17.08 22.65 -5.74
N ASP A 386 16.68 21.90 -4.72
CA ASP A 386 17.62 21.22 -3.79
C ASP A 386 18.34 20.05 -4.50
N PRO A 387 19.66 20.10 -4.74
CA PRO A 387 20.39 19.08 -5.50
C PRO A 387 20.42 17.71 -4.81
N GLY A 388 19.97 17.61 -3.55
CA GLY A 388 19.96 16.38 -2.77
C GLY A 388 19.15 15.21 -3.39
N PRO A 389 19.40 13.97 -2.93
CA PRO A 389 18.54 12.83 -3.21
C PRO A 389 17.19 13.01 -2.51
N ARG A 390 16.14 12.37 -3.02
CA ARG A 390 14.85 12.29 -2.31
C ARG A 390 14.98 11.57 -0.96
N GLU A 391 14.14 11.97 -0.01
CA GLU A 391 14.12 11.37 1.33
C GLU A 391 13.84 9.86 1.25
N GLY A 392 14.65 9.05 1.95
CA GLY A 392 14.56 7.59 1.94
C GLY A 392 15.50 6.90 0.94
N ASN A 393 15.92 7.58 -0.14
CA ASN A 393 16.79 6.97 -1.15
C ASN A 393 18.19 6.63 -0.62
N LEU A 394 18.70 5.48 -1.08
CA LEU A 394 19.95 4.89 -0.59
C LEU A 394 21.17 5.32 -1.44
N PRO A 395 22.40 5.31 -0.89
CA PRO A 395 23.60 5.57 -1.67
C PRO A 395 23.93 4.44 -2.65
N LEU A 396 24.48 4.80 -3.82
CA LEU A 396 24.99 3.84 -4.81
C LEU A 396 26.51 3.62 -4.64
N ASP A 397 26.88 3.01 -3.51
CA ASP A 397 28.29 2.85 -3.08
C ASP A 397 29.12 1.91 -3.96
N GLY A 398 28.48 1.02 -4.74
CA GLY A 398 29.17 0.09 -5.62
C GLY A 398 28.25 -0.76 -6.48
N PRO A 399 28.82 -1.63 -7.34
CA PRO A 399 28.04 -2.56 -8.14
C PRO A 399 27.51 -3.72 -7.28
N TYR A 400 26.26 -4.10 -7.50
CA TYR A 400 25.65 -5.28 -6.89
C TYR A 400 26.05 -6.56 -7.64
N ALA A 401 26.41 -7.60 -6.89
CA ALA A 401 26.67 -8.93 -7.40
C ALA A 401 25.67 -9.91 -6.76
N PRO A 402 24.63 -10.37 -7.48
CA PRO A 402 23.70 -11.35 -6.93
C PRO A 402 24.41 -12.67 -6.63
N PRO A 403 23.91 -13.48 -5.67
CA PRO A 403 24.56 -14.75 -5.32
C PRO A 403 24.75 -15.65 -6.54
N ALA A 404 25.88 -16.34 -6.64
CA ALA A 404 26.21 -17.16 -7.79
C ALA A 404 25.15 -18.27 -8.02
N ALA A 405 24.79 -18.53 -9.26
CA ALA A 405 23.82 -19.58 -9.57
C ALA A 405 24.33 -20.96 -9.08
N GLY A 406 23.51 -21.66 -8.30
CA GLY A 406 23.86 -22.90 -7.61
C GLY A 406 24.57 -22.75 -6.27
N SER A 407 24.73 -21.53 -5.74
CA SER A 407 25.26 -21.29 -4.37
C SER A 407 24.18 -21.19 -3.30
N ILE A 408 22.91 -21.12 -3.70
CA ILE A 408 21.73 -21.01 -2.83
C ILE A 408 21.18 -22.42 -2.58
N THR A 409 20.83 -22.74 -1.33
CA THR A 409 20.18 -23.99 -0.93
C THR A 409 18.78 -23.75 -0.37
N THR A 410 18.65 -22.80 0.54
CA THR A 410 17.38 -22.21 0.99
C THR A 410 17.34 -20.74 0.55
N PRO A 411 16.16 -20.07 0.49
CA PRO A 411 16.05 -18.71 -0.03
C PRO A 411 17.06 -17.75 0.61
N HIS A 412 17.85 -17.10 -0.23
CA HIS A 412 18.89 -16.19 0.23
C HIS A 412 18.30 -14.80 0.47
N ILE A 413 18.31 -14.36 1.73
CA ILE A 413 17.96 -13.01 2.12
C ILE A 413 19.20 -12.13 1.99
N GLY A 414 19.15 -11.18 1.05
CA GLY A 414 20.18 -10.18 0.84
C GLY A 414 19.93 -8.91 1.67
N GLU A 415 20.67 -7.86 1.34
CA GLU A 415 20.48 -6.53 1.91
C GLU A 415 19.10 -5.96 1.52
N HIS A 416 18.56 -5.07 2.35
CA HIS A 416 17.28 -4.37 2.13
C HIS A 416 16.08 -5.29 1.83
N GLY A 417 16.02 -6.47 2.46
CA GLY A 417 14.88 -7.39 2.34
C GLY A 417 14.74 -8.08 0.97
N ILE A 418 15.74 -8.00 0.10
CA ILE A 418 15.70 -8.64 -1.22
C ILE A 418 15.95 -10.14 -1.08
N VAL A 419 14.96 -10.98 -1.44
CA VAL A 419 15.04 -12.44 -1.32
C VAL A 419 15.21 -13.10 -2.67
N THR A 420 16.19 -13.99 -2.78
CA THR A 420 16.40 -14.85 -3.96
C THR A 420 16.02 -16.30 -3.65
N PHE A 421 15.04 -16.80 -4.39
CA PHE A 421 14.66 -18.22 -4.41
C PHE A 421 15.39 -18.92 -5.56
N GLU A 422 15.94 -20.11 -5.30
CA GLU A 422 16.60 -20.91 -6.33
C GLU A 422 16.40 -22.41 -6.08
N THR A 423 15.99 -23.15 -7.11
CA THR A 423 15.76 -24.59 -6.98
C THR A 423 17.06 -25.39 -7.09
N GLY A 424 17.02 -26.61 -6.56
CA GLY A 424 17.95 -27.67 -6.97
C GLY A 424 17.78 -28.06 -8.45
N THR A 425 18.63 -28.97 -8.94
CA THR A 425 18.63 -29.43 -10.34
C THR A 425 17.62 -30.54 -10.64
N GLN A 426 16.86 -31.02 -9.64
CA GLN A 426 15.87 -32.09 -9.81
C GLN A 426 14.72 -31.74 -10.77
N TRP A 427 14.44 -30.44 -10.94
CA TRP A 427 13.39 -29.93 -11.83
C TRP A 427 13.96 -29.28 -13.10
N ALA A 428 15.16 -29.70 -13.52
CA ALA A 428 15.82 -29.21 -14.73
C ALA A 428 15.01 -29.45 -16.02
N ASP A 429 14.11 -30.45 -16.05
CA ASP A 429 13.24 -30.76 -17.21
C ASP A 429 11.81 -30.20 -17.08
N ALA A 430 11.49 -29.49 -15.99
CA ALA A 430 10.22 -28.79 -15.85
C ALA A 430 10.06 -27.69 -16.92
N LYS A 431 8.82 -27.24 -17.13
CA LYS A 431 8.43 -26.21 -18.11
C LYS A 431 7.90 -24.95 -17.46
N ASP A 432 7.25 -25.09 -16.31
CA ASP A 432 6.62 -24.00 -15.55
C ASP A 432 7.00 -24.22 -14.07
N VAL A 433 7.62 -23.23 -13.43
CA VAL A 433 7.91 -23.26 -11.99
C VAL A 433 7.61 -21.89 -11.41
N THR A 434 6.85 -21.87 -10.32
CA THR A 434 6.56 -20.65 -9.54
C THR A 434 6.96 -20.84 -8.07
N VAL A 435 7.23 -19.75 -7.38
CA VAL A 435 7.22 -19.71 -5.91
C VAL A 435 5.82 -19.27 -5.48
N TRP A 436 5.16 -20.05 -4.62
CA TRP A 436 3.82 -19.77 -4.13
C TRP A 436 3.87 -19.51 -2.63
N ALA A 437 3.45 -18.33 -2.17
CA ALA A 437 3.61 -17.91 -0.78
C ALA A 437 2.53 -16.91 -0.32
N ASN A 438 2.30 -16.83 0.99
CA ASN A 438 1.25 -16.03 1.66
C ASN A 438 1.53 -14.51 1.74
N TRP A 439 2.32 -13.94 0.83
CA TRP A 439 2.77 -12.54 0.89
C TRP A 439 1.73 -11.50 0.39
N ALA A 440 0.46 -11.88 0.19
CA ALA A 440 -0.60 -10.90 -0.05
C ALA A 440 -0.99 -10.16 1.25
N PRO A 441 -1.52 -8.92 1.19
CA PRO A 441 -1.94 -8.16 2.38
C PRO A 441 -2.97 -8.84 3.30
N ASN A 442 -3.70 -9.84 2.80
CA ASN A 442 -4.65 -10.68 3.54
C ASN A 442 -4.16 -12.12 3.79
N GLY A 443 -2.85 -12.38 3.63
CA GLY A 443 -2.31 -13.74 3.72
C GLY A 443 -2.75 -14.68 2.58
N ALA A 444 -3.45 -14.16 1.56
CA ALA A 444 -3.70 -14.91 0.33
C ALA A 444 -2.37 -15.27 -0.36
N TRP A 445 -2.38 -16.37 -1.12
CA TRP A 445 -1.16 -16.91 -1.68
C TRP A 445 -1.01 -16.56 -3.16
N PHE A 446 -0.06 -15.68 -3.51
CA PHE A 446 0.26 -15.39 -4.92
C PHE A 446 1.44 -16.23 -5.40
N ARG A 447 1.43 -16.60 -6.69
CA ARG A 447 2.49 -17.33 -7.37
C ARG A 447 3.38 -16.35 -8.14
N VAL A 448 4.67 -16.32 -7.85
CA VAL A 448 5.64 -15.55 -8.63
C VAL A 448 6.36 -16.49 -9.60
N PRO A 449 6.29 -16.27 -10.93
CA PRO A 449 7.01 -17.07 -11.92
C PRO A 449 8.53 -17.04 -11.73
N MET A 450 9.16 -18.21 -11.83
CA MET A 450 10.61 -18.35 -11.82
C MET A 450 11.18 -18.41 -13.24
N THR A 451 12.42 -17.97 -13.40
CA THR A 451 13.15 -18.05 -14.68
C THR A 451 14.20 -19.15 -14.66
N LYS A 452 14.48 -19.77 -15.80
CA LYS A 452 15.42 -20.89 -15.88
C LYS A 452 16.85 -20.41 -16.08
N VAL A 453 17.70 -20.65 -15.08
CA VAL A 453 19.14 -20.32 -15.10
C VAL A 453 19.93 -21.62 -15.17
N GLY A 454 20.33 -22.00 -16.39
CA GLY A 454 21.00 -23.28 -16.65
C GLY A 454 20.09 -24.49 -16.40
N GLN A 455 20.34 -25.22 -15.31
CA GLN A 455 19.54 -26.39 -14.88
C GLN A 455 18.67 -26.10 -13.64
N ARG A 456 18.57 -24.84 -13.21
CA ARG A 456 17.84 -24.41 -12.01
C ARG A 456 16.77 -23.39 -12.38
N TRP A 457 15.78 -23.23 -11.52
CA TRP A 457 14.81 -22.15 -11.58
C TRP A 457 15.13 -21.12 -10.51
N ARG A 458 15.01 -19.83 -10.85
CA ARG A 458 15.41 -18.72 -9.97
C ARG A 458 14.49 -17.52 -10.13
N VAL A 459 14.21 -16.85 -9.01
CA VAL A 459 13.64 -15.49 -8.97
C VAL A 459 14.24 -14.70 -7.82
N SER A 460 14.33 -13.38 -7.96
CA SER A 460 14.67 -12.45 -6.89
C SER A 460 13.56 -11.41 -6.80
N MET A 461 13.10 -11.10 -5.59
CA MET A 461 12.00 -10.16 -5.34
C MET A 461 12.19 -9.45 -3.99
N GLY A 462 11.47 -8.35 -3.79
CA GLY A 462 11.45 -7.57 -2.54
C GLY A 462 11.62 -6.06 -2.78
N PRO A 463 11.72 -5.26 -1.70
CA PRO A 463 11.82 -5.66 -0.30
C PRO A 463 10.67 -6.56 0.21
N LEU A 464 11.04 -7.54 1.04
CA LEU A 464 10.15 -8.29 1.93
C LEU A 464 10.51 -7.95 3.39
N ASP A 465 9.53 -7.93 4.28
CA ASP A 465 9.69 -7.73 5.73
C ASP A 465 8.69 -8.64 6.45
N GLY A 466 9.17 -9.48 7.37
CA GLY A 466 8.34 -10.35 8.20
C GLY A 466 8.38 -11.84 7.86
N PHE A 467 7.34 -12.56 8.30
CA PHE A 467 7.27 -14.02 8.30
C PHE A 467 6.30 -14.56 7.24
N TYR A 468 6.78 -15.48 6.42
CA TYR A 468 6.05 -16.06 5.30
C TYR A 468 6.12 -17.59 5.30
N TYR A 469 5.12 -18.20 4.67
CA TYR A 469 5.18 -19.58 4.18
C TYR A 469 5.31 -19.56 2.67
N TYR A 470 6.18 -20.41 2.13
CA TYR A 470 6.30 -20.62 0.69
C TYR A 470 6.37 -22.11 0.34
N ARG A 471 6.15 -22.40 -0.93
CA ARG A 471 6.47 -23.67 -1.59
C ARG A 471 6.74 -23.41 -3.07
N TYR A 472 7.31 -24.37 -3.77
CA TYR A 472 7.35 -24.33 -5.22
C TYR A 472 6.07 -24.94 -5.80
N VAL A 473 5.64 -24.46 -6.96
CA VAL A 473 4.70 -25.20 -7.81
C VAL A 473 5.45 -25.55 -9.08
N VAL A 474 5.71 -26.84 -9.28
CA VAL A 474 6.51 -27.38 -10.38
C VAL A 474 5.58 -28.08 -11.34
N ASP A 475 5.45 -27.55 -12.55
CA ASP A 475 4.60 -28.14 -13.59
C ASP A 475 3.12 -28.32 -13.12
N GLY A 476 2.66 -27.46 -12.21
CA GLY A 476 1.33 -27.53 -11.58
C GLY A 476 1.21 -28.50 -10.38
N VAL A 477 2.32 -29.00 -9.85
CA VAL A 477 2.37 -29.85 -8.64
C VAL A 477 3.00 -29.06 -7.50
N ASP A 478 2.34 -29.05 -6.33
CA ASP A 478 2.85 -28.42 -5.12
C ASP A 478 4.04 -29.21 -4.55
N GLU A 479 5.18 -28.54 -4.37
CA GLU A 479 6.43 -29.12 -3.89
C GLU A 479 6.99 -28.25 -2.75
N LYS A 480 7.10 -28.80 -1.53
CA LYS A 480 7.82 -28.17 -0.42
C LYS A 480 9.30 -27.95 -0.82
N ASP A 481 9.99 -26.94 -0.28
CA ASP A 481 11.42 -26.78 -0.55
C ASP A 481 12.19 -28.03 -0.07
N PRO A 482 12.88 -28.79 -0.95
CA PRO A 482 13.58 -30.00 -0.56
C PRO A 482 14.83 -29.77 0.29
N GLN A 483 15.21 -28.52 0.57
CA GLN A 483 16.32 -28.14 1.45
C GLN A 483 15.85 -27.59 2.80
N ASP A 484 14.54 -27.35 2.98
CA ASP A 484 13.97 -26.98 4.27
C ASP A 484 13.97 -28.17 5.24
N THR A 485 14.46 -27.93 6.45
CA THR A 485 14.60 -28.92 7.53
C THR A 485 13.46 -28.90 8.54
N VAL A 486 12.53 -27.93 8.48
CA VAL A 486 11.39 -27.84 9.42
C VAL A 486 10.36 -28.91 9.05
N ASN A 487 10.40 -30.03 9.78
CA ASN A 487 9.62 -31.23 9.43
C ASN A 487 8.15 -31.17 9.89
N THR A 488 7.81 -30.22 10.76
CA THR A 488 6.46 -30.08 11.34
C THR A 488 5.46 -29.51 10.32
N LEU A 489 5.92 -28.62 9.44
CA LEU A 489 5.14 -28.07 8.34
C LEU A 489 5.16 -29.03 7.15
N THR A 490 4.05 -29.73 6.94
CA THR A 490 3.87 -30.61 5.78
C THR A 490 3.43 -29.81 4.56
N GLY A 491 4.20 -29.88 3.47
CA GLY A 491 3.87 -29.26 2.17
C GLY A 491 4.24 -27.78 2.00
N VAL A 492 4.69 -27.09 3.05
CA VAL A 492 5.15 -25.68 3.00
C VAL A 492 6.44 -25.50 3.80
N SER A 493 7.18 -24.45 3.49
CA SER A 493 8.44 -24.07 4.14
C SER A 493 8.35 -22.66 4.73
N PRO A 494 8.91 -22.41 5.93
CA PRO A 494 8.91 -21.09 6.53
C PRO A 494 10.03 -20.22 5.94
N LEU A 495 9.79 -18.92 5.88
CA LEU A 495 10.75 -17.89 5.51
C LEU A 495 10.56 -16.69 6.44
N PHE A 496 11.57 -16.38 7.25
CA PHE A 496 11.61 -15.13 8.02
C PHE A 496 12.58 -14.16 7.34
N VAL A 497 12.08 -13.01 6.92
CA VAL A 497 12.88 -11.91 6.36
C VAL A 497 13.02 -10.83 7.44
N PRO A 498 14.23 -10.61 8.00
CA PRO A 498 14.41 -9.59 9.03
C PRO A 498 14.25 -8.19 8.45
N GLY A 499 13.38 -7.39 9.06
CA GLY A 499 13.24 -5.97 8.78
C GLY A 499 12.72 -5.19 9.98
N THR A 500 11.96 -4.14 9.71
CA THR A 500 11.55 -3.12 10.68
C THR A 500 10.22 -3.44 11.36
N THR A 501 9.27 -4.07 10.65
CA THR A 501 7.97 -4.42 11.23
C THR A 501 8.08 -5.59 12.21
N ASP A 502 9.01 -6.51 11.97
CA ASP A 502 9.06 -7.81 12.64
C ASP A 502 10.30 -8.00 13.53
N ARG A 503 10.81 -6.92 14.16
CA ARG A 503 11.90 -6.98 15.14
C ARG A 503 11.67 -8.07 16.20
N MET A 504 10.43 -8.22 16.69
CA MET A 504 10.10 -9.24 17.71
C MET A 504 10.38 -10.68 17.28
N LEU A 505 10.43 -10.94 15.96
CA LEU A 505 10.73 -12.24 15.39
C LEU A 505 12.23 -12.41 15.06
N SER A 506 13.05 -11.36 15.20
CA SER A 506 14.48 -11.39 14.89
C SER A 506 15.32 -12.04 15.99
N ASP A 507 16.49 -12.57 15.65
CA ASP A 507 17.40 -13.13 16.66
C ASP A 507 18.10 -11.99 17.42
N VAL A 508 18.08 -12.07 18.76
CA VAL A 508 18.79 -11.12 19.63
C VAL A 508 20.31 -11.35 19.59
N PRO A 509 21.15 -10.36 19.98
CA PRO A 509 22.59 -10.56 20.04
C PRO A 509 22.98 -11.75 20.92
N ALA A 510 23.91 -12.57 20.43
CA ALA A 510 24.29 -13.83 21.08
C ALA A 510 24.64 -13.66 22.57
N GLY A 511 23.97 -14.45 23.42
CA GLY A 511 24.14 -14.42 24.88
C GLY A 511 23.31 -13.36 25.61
N GLN A 512 22.40 -12.64 24.93
CA GLN A 512 21.41 -11.75 25.58
C GLN A 512 20.01 -12.38 25.72
N GLY A 513 19.72 -13.41 24.94
CA GLY A 513 18.48 -14.20 25.02
C GLY A 513 18.44 -15.18 26.19
N GLY A 514 17.28 -15.80 26.40
CA GLY A 514 17.07 -16.88 27.34
C GLY A 514 17.68 -18.21 26.86
N GLU A 515 17.66 -19.22 27.72
CA GLU A 515 18.13 -20.56 27.38
C GLU A 515 16.96 -21.45 26.97
N LEU A 516 17.05 -22.00 25.75
CA LEU A 516 16.10 -22.98 25.22
C LEU A 516 16.68 -24.40 25.39
N SER A 517 15.92 -25.25 26.04
CA SER A 517 16.28 -26.63 26.38
C SER A 517 15.17 -27.61 25.98
N VAL A 518 15.48 -28.91 25.93
CA VAL A 518 14.50 -29.97 25.66
C VAL A 518 14.30 -30.80 26.93
N LEU A 519 13.07 -30.82 27.42
CA LEU A 519 12.61 -31.71 28.49
C LEU A 519 12.08 -33.00 27.86
N THR A 520 12.51 -34.17 28.36
CA THR A 520 11.90 -35.47 28.04
C THR A 520 11.13 -36.03 29.23
N TYR A 521 10.00 -36.70 28.98
CA TYR A 521 9.13 -37.24 30.03
C TYR A 521 8.31 -38.44 29.54
N ASP A 522 8.04 -39.40 30.44
CA ASP A 522 7.13 -40.52 30.18
C ASP A 522 5.66 -40.05 30.23
N SER A 523 4.92 -40.18 29.13
CA SER A 523 3.47 -39.92 29.12
C SER A 523 2.67 -41.20 29.31
N LYS A 524 1.84 -41.23 30.36
CA LYS A 524 0.87 -42.31 30.57
C LYS A 524 -0.34 -42.22 29.65
N VAL A 525 -0.64 -41.03 29.13
CA VAL A 525 -1.79 -40.78 28.23
C VAL A 525 -1.47 -41.23 26.80
N ALA A 526 -0.26 -40.93 26.32
CA ALA A 526 0.22 -41.38 25.01
C ALA A 526 0.80 -42.81 25.05
N GLY A 527 1.36 -43.23 26.19
CA GLY A 527 2.01 -44.55 26.36
C GLY A 527 3.44 -44.61 25.83
N GLU A 528 4.13 -43.46 25.73
CA GLU A 528 5.45 -43.28 25.13
C GLU A 528 6.25 -42.18 25.86
N GLU A 529 7.57 -42.14 25.65
CA GLU A 529 8.40 -40.99 26.00
C GLU A 529 8.11 -39.84 25.03
N ARG A 530 7.94 -38.62 25.56
CA ARG A 530 7.63 -37.40 24.83
C ARG A 530 8.62 -36.30 25.15
N SER A 531 8.57 -35.24 24.36
CA SER A 531 9.45 -34.08 24.51
C SER A 531 8.65 -32.78 24.57
N ALA A 532 9.24 -31.78 25.22
CA ALA A 532 8.78 -30.40 25.26
C ALA A 532 9.97 -29.45 25.16
N TYR A 533 9.80 -28.31 24.49
CA TYR A 533 10.76 -27.21 24.58
C TYR A 533 10.50 -26.43 25.87
N VAL A 534 11.57 -26.05 26.57
CA VAL A 534 11.49 -25.18 27.75
C VAL A 534 12.41 -23.98 27.52
N TRP A 535 11.82 -22.78 27.47
CA TRP A 535 12.56 -21.52 27.50
C TRP A 535 12.64 -21.01 28.93
N THR A 536 13.86 -20.70 29.37
CA THR A 536 14.13 -20.09 30.66
C THR A 536 14.70 -18.68 30.46
N PRO A 537 14.34 -17.71 31.33
CA PRO A 537 14.66 -16.31 31.09
C PRO A 537 16.17 -16.03 31.28
N PRO A 538 16.71 -14.97 30.63
CA PRO A 538 18.07 -14.51 30.87
C PRO A 538 18.38 -14.37 32.37
N GLY A 539 19.42 -15.07 32.84
CA GLY A 539 19.76 -15.10 34.26
C GLY A 539 18.85 -15.98 35.13
N TYR A 540 18.27 -17.04 34.56
CA TYR A 540 17.56 -18.08 35.30
C TYR A 540 18.43 -18.68 36.42
N ASP A 541 17.86 -18.79 37.62
CA ASP A 541 18.48 -19.28 38.85
C ASP A 541 17.60 -20.39 39.44
N ALA A 542 18.03 -21.64 39.26
CA ALA A 542 17.34 -22.81 39.78
C ALA A 542 17.26 -22.83 41.32
N ASP A 543 18.19 -22.17 42.02
CA ASP A 543 18.25 -22.13 43.49
C ASP A 543 17.45 -20.95 44.10
N ARG A 544 16.76 -20.13 43.28
CA ARG A 544 16.04 -18.95 43.79
C ARG A 544 14.91 -19.33 44.76
N ALA A 545 14.74 -18.51 45.80
CA ALA A 545 13.85 -18.84 46.92
C ALA A 545 12.33 -18.84 46.60
N GLU A 546 11.92 -18.14 45.54
CA GLU A 546 10.51 -18.07 45.10
C GLU A 546 10.41 -18.60 43.66
N PRO A 547 9.62 -19.63 43.33
CA PRO A 547 9.64 -20.24 41.99
C PRO A 547 9.26 -19.33 40.80
N TYR A 548 9.79 -19.66 39.61
CA TYR A 548 9.32 -19.32 38.26
C TYR A 548 7.78 -19.25 38.10
N PRO A 549 7.08 -18.13 37.84
CA PRO A 549 5.80 -18.22 37.13
C PRO A 549 6.01 -18.97 35.80
N VAL A 550 5.01 -19.76 35.38
CA VAL A 550 5.14 -20.63 34.20
C VAL A 550 3.99 -20.48 33.23
N LEU A 551 4.31 -20.30 31.95
CA LEU A 551 3.37 -20.39 30.83
C LEU A 551 3.50 -21.76 30.16
N TYR A 552 2.41 -22.54 30.16
CA TYR A 552 2.26 -23.71 29.31
C TYR A 552 1.64 -23.27 27.98
N LEU A 553 2.39 -23.44 26.88
CA LEU A 553 2.07 -22.89 25.57
C LEU A 553 1.88 -24.01 24.54
N ASN A 554 0.63 -24.22 24.10
CA ASN A 554 0.20 -25.39 23.32
C ASN A 554 0.03 -25.09 21.82
N HIS A 555 0.36 -26.06 20.97
CA HIS A 555 0.30 -25.94 19.51
C HIS A 555 -1.06 -26.38 18.92
N GLY A 556 -1.24 -26.17 17.62
CA GLY A 556 -2.45 -26.51 16.86
C GLY A 556 -2.55 -27.97 16.40
N GLY A 557 -3.61 -28.27 15.65
CA GLY A 557 -3.81 -29.60 15.05
C GLY A 557 -2.84 -29.84 13.90
N GLY A 558 -2.26 -31.04 13.83
CA GLY A 558 -1.25 -31.40 12.81
C GLY A 558 0.15 -30.81 13.07
N GLN A 559 0.32 -30.04 14.15
CA GLN A 559 1.60 -29.51 14.64
C GLN A 559 2.17 -30.39 15.76
N SER A 560 3.26 -29.95 16.38
CA SER A 560 4.05 -30.64 17.39
C SER A 560 4.59 -29.68 18.46
N TRP A 561 5.26 -30.23 19.47
CA TRP A 561 5.96 -29.45 20.51
C TRP A 561 7.05 -28.50 19.97
N GLY A 562 7.55 -28.74 18.74
CA GLY A 562 8.57 -27.90 18.11
C GLY A 562 8.03 -26.60 17.51
N ASP A 563 6.76 -26.55 17.11
CA ASP A 563 6.25 -25.54 16.19
C ASP A 563 6.27 -24.11 16.75
N TRP A 564 6.04 -23.91 18.04
CA TRP A 564 6.16 -22.57 18.66
C TRP A 564 7.59 -22.00 18.56
N VAL A 565 8.61 -22.84 18.53
CA VAL A 565 10.01 -22.44 18.35
C VAL A 565 10.37 -22.37 16.87
N GLU A 566 10.17 -23.46 16.14
CA GLU A 566 10.65 -23.64 14.76
C GLU A 566 9.89 -22.79 13.73
N VAL A 567 8.62 -22.48 14.02
CA VAL A 567 7.73 -21.69 13.14
C VAL A 567 7.26 -20.42 13.84
N GLY A 568 6.81 -20.54 15.09
CA GLY A 568 6.24 -19.44 15.87
C GLY A 568 7.24 -18.40 16.39
N ARG A 569 8.55 -18.63 16.24
CA ARG A 569 9.63 -17.72 16.72
C ARG A 569 9.46 -17.32 18.20
N ALA A 570 8.84 -18.17 19.03
CA ALA A 570 8.48 -17.83 20.40
C ALA A 570 9.69 -17.50 21.27
N ALA A 571 10.83 -18.17 21.04
CA ALA A 571 12.08 -17.87 21.73
C ALA A 571 12.54 -16.41 21.48
N GLN A 572 12.50 -15.95 20.23
CA GLN A 572 12.85 -14.58 19.85
C GLN A 572 11.89 -13.55 20.44
N ILE A 573 10.59 -13.83 20.40
CA ILE A 573 9.55 -12.98 21.00
C ILE A 573 9.79 -12.82 22.51
N LEU A 574 10.06 -13.93 23.21
CA LEU A 574 10.39 -13.96 24.64
C LEU A 574 11.70 -13.22 24.94
N ASP A 575 12.73 -13.42 24.13
CA ASP A 575 14.04 -12.78 24.28
C ASP A 575 13.94 -11.25 24.13
N HIS A 576 13.30 -10.75 23.07
CA HIS A 576 13.08 -9.33 22.86
C HIS A 576 12.27 -8.71 24.00
N HIS A 577 11.16 -9.33 24.41
CA HIS A 577 10.38 -8.85 25.55
C HIS A 577 11.19 -8.88 26.86
N SER A 578 12.05 -9.87 27.07
CA SER A 578 12.90 -9.94 28.27
C SER A 578 13.97 -8.85 28.28
N ILE A 579 14.62 -8.59 27.14
CA ILE A 579 15.64 -7.53 26.97
C ILE A 579 15.00 -6.14 27.14
N ASP A 580 13.79 -5.94 26.61
CA ASP A 580 13.05 -4.70 26.74
C ASP A 580 12.50 -4.47 28.18
N GLY A 581 12.57 -5.48 29.06
CA GLY A 581 11.92 -5.47 30.38
C GLY A 581 10.39 -5.49 30.30
N ALA A 582 9.84 -5.90 29.16
CA ALA A 582 8.42 -5.90 28.85
C ALA A 582 7.65 -7.05 29.49
N ILE A 583 8.33 -8.09 30.01
CA ILE A 583 7.74 -9.25 30.71
C ILE A 583 8.35 -9.43 32.10
N VAL A 584 7.64 -10.12 33.00
CA VAL A 584 8.27 -10.65 34.22
C VAL A 584 9.14 -11.87 33.87
N PRO A 585 10.22 -12.16 34.62
CA PRO A 585 10.95 -13.41 34.44
C PRO A 585 10.05 -14.61 34.73
N MET A 586 9.73 -15.38 33.69
CA MET A 586 8.87 -16.57 33.69
C MET A 586 9.54 -17.69 32.90
N VAL A 587 9.15 -18.94 33.15
CA VAL A 587 9.54 -20.10 32.33
C VAL A 587 8.41 -20.41 31.34
N VAL A 588 8.73 -20.81 30.10
CA VAL A 588 7.73 -21.19 29.10
C VAL A 588 7.94 -22.64 28.68
N VAL A 589 6.89 -23.46 28.81
CA VAL A 589 6.91 -24.90 28.51
C VAL A 589 6.00 -25.18 27.31
N MET A 590 6.61 -25.64 26.21
CA MET A 590 5.96 -25.92 24.93
C MET A 590 5.94 -27.44 24.69
N GLY A 591 4.85 -28.09 25.11
CA GLY A 591 4.67 -29.54 25.06
C GLY A 591 3.83 -30.03 23.88
N ASN A 592 3.74 -31.36 23.71
CA ASN A 592 2.98 -31.98 22.62
C ASN A 592 1.53 -32.28 23.03
N GLY A 593 0.58 -31.43 22.61
CA GLY A 593 -0.84 -31.55 22.92
C GLY A 593 -1.62 -32.60 22.11
N ASN A 594 -0.98 -33.34 21.20
CA ASN A 594 -1.64 -34.39 20.42
C ASN A 594 -1.89 -35.65 21.27
N VAL A 595 -2.94 -35.64 22.08
CA VAL A 595 -3.40 -36.76 22.94
C VAL A 595 -4.93 -36.80 23.04
N PRO A 596 -5.55 -37.95 23.37
CA PRO A 596 -6.99 -38.05 23.60
C PRO A 596 -7.50 -37.31 24.85
N ASP A 597 -6.64 -37.14 25.86
CA ASP A 597 -6.95 -36.48 27.13
C ASP A 597 -5.85 -35.45 27.46
N PHE A 598 -6.04 -34.23 26.95
CA PHE A 598 -5.08 -33.14 27.16
C PHE A 598 -4.98 -32.67 28.62
N PRO A 599 -6.08 -32.48 29.38
CA PRO A 599 -6.00 -32.14 30.81
C PRO A 599 -5.14 -33.13 31.60
N ALA A 600 -5.34 -34.45 31.43
CA ALA A 600 -4.54 -35.46 32.13
C ALA A 600 -3.06 -35.43 31.68
N GLU A 601 -2.77 -35.26 30.39
CA GLU A 601 -1.39 -35.17 29.90
C GLU A 601 -0.65 -33.95 30.47
N LEU A 602 -1.33 -32.80 30.52
CA LEU A 602 -0.76 -31.57 31.08
C LEU A 602 -0.55 -31.68 32.59
N LEU A 603 -1.59 -32.05 33.34
CA LEU A 603 -1.60 -31.98 34.81
C LEU A 603 -0.89 -33.17 35.48
N GLU A 604 -0.95 -34.38 34.89
CA GLU A 604 -0.37 -35.59 35.51
C GLU A 604 1.01 -35.99 34.99
N ASN A 605 1.40 -35.55 33.77
CA ASN A 605 2.68 -35.91 33.16
C ASN A 605 3.59 -34.68 32.92
N LEU A 606 3.19 -33.75 32.04
CA LEU A 606 4.06 -32.65 31.59
C LEU A 606 4.39 -31.63 32.70
N ALA A 607 3.38 -31.09 33.39
CA ALA A 607 3.60 -30.10 34.44
C ALA A 607 4.38 -30.66 35.64
N PRO A 608 4.12 -31.88 36.14
CA PRO A 608 4.97 -32.52 37.15
C PRO A 608 6.41 -32.77 36.70
N ALA A 609 6.64 -33.17 35.43
CA ALA A 609 7.99 -33.35 34.90
C ALA A 609 8.74 -32.00 34.81
N ALA A 610 8.08 -30.94 34.32
CA ALA A 610 8.65 -29.61 34.26
C ALA A 610 8.99 -29.06 35.67
N ARG A 611 8.13 -29.29 36.67
CA ARG A 611 8.39 -28.90 38.09
C ARG A 611 9.51 -29.72 38.76
N ALA A 612 9.88 -30.88 38.21
CA ALA A 612 10.97 -31.69 38.74
C ALA A 612 12.36 -31.20 38.27
N GLU A 613 12.42 -30.64 37.06
CA GLU A 613 13.66 -30.15 36.42
C GLU A 613 13.85 -28.63 36.59
N TYR A 614 12.75 -27.85 36.59
CA TYR A 614 12.77 -26.39 36.68
C TYR A 614 12.09 -25.88 37.96
N ASN A 615 12.66 -24.85 38.57
CA ASN A 615 12.13 -24.18 39.75
C ASN A 615 10.95 -23.28 39.37
N ILE A 616 9.79 -23.89 39.11
CA ILE A 616 8.56 -23.23 38.67
C ILE A 616 7.40 -23.43 39.66
N ALA A 617 6.46 -22.50 39.66
CA ALA A 617 5.33 -22.45 40.58
C ALA A 617 4.28 -23.53 40.26
N SER A 618 3.52 -23.91 41.28
CA SER A 618 2.35 -24.79 41.18
C SER A 618 1.04 -24.10 41.58
N ASP A 619 1.10 -22.83 41.96
CA ASP A 619 -0.05 -22.04 42.40
C ASP A 619 -0.72 -21.40 41.17
N ALA A 620 -2.05 -21.42 41.13
CA ALA A 620 -2.82 -20.99 39.95
C ALA A 620 -2.52 -19.56 39.51
N ASP A 621 -2.37 -18.64 40.46
CA ASP A 621 -2.03 -17.23 40.25
C ASP A 621 -0.65 -17.00 39.59
N ARG A 622 0.17 -18.06 39.50
CA ARG A 622 1.49 -18.08 38.86
C ARG A 622 1.64 -19.16 37.78
N GLN A 623 0.54 -19.79 37.35
CA GLN A 623 0.48 -20.69 36.20
C GLN A 623 -0.43 -20.10 35.11
N ALA A 624 0.09 -20.04 33.88
CA ALA A 624 -0.66 -19.65 32.69
C ALA A 624 -0.82 -20.84 31.72
N LEU A 625 -1.95 -20.91 31.05
CA LEU A 625 -2.22 -21.85 29.97
C LEU A 625 -2.67 -21.07 28.73
N ALA A 626 -1.94 -21.25 27.62
CA ALA A 626 -2.30 -20.69 26.34
C ALA A 626 -2.16 -21.70 25.21
N GLY A 627 -2.86 -21.48 24.10
CA GLY A 627 -2.65 -22.28 22.90
C GLY A 627 -3.35 -21.71 21.67
N LEU A 628 -2.99 -22.27 20.50
CA LEU A 628 -3.52 -21.88 19.20
C LEU A 628 -4.40 -22.98 18.58
N SER A 629 -5.47 -22.64 17.86
CA SER A 629 -6.30 -23.61 17.11
C SER A 629 -6.83 -24.76 17.99
N MET A 630 -6.50 -26.02 17.67
CA MET A 630 -6.77 -27.18 18.54
C MET A 630 -6.18 -27.04 19.95
N GLY A 631 -5.03 -26.38 20.09
CA GLY A 631 -4.41 -26.02 21.37
C GLY A 631 -5.19 -24.94 22.14
N ALA A 632 -5.87 -24.04 21.43
CA ALA A 632 -6.82 -23.08 22.03
C ALA A 632 -8.07 -23.81 22.55
N MET A 633 -8.64 -24.72 21.75
CA MET A 633 -9.75 -25.58 22.17
C MET A 633 -9.38 -26.43 23.40
N ASN A 634 -8.18 -27.03 23.40
CA ASN A 634 -7.63 -27.75 24.56
C ASN A 634 -7.50 -26.84 25.79
N THR A 635 -7.00 -25.61 25.62
CA THR A 635 -6.88 -24.60 26.68
C THR A 635 -8.24 -24.24 27.27
N LEU A 636 -9.22 -23.91 26.43
CA LEU A 636 -10.58 -23.54 26.83
C LEU A 636 -11.29 -24.70 27.55
N ASN A 637 -11.16 -25.93 27.04
CA ASN A 637 -11.75 -27.10 27.70
C ASN A 637 -11.10 -27.36 29.07
N THR A 638 -9.76 -27.26 29.19
CA THR A 638 -9.08 -27.39 30.48
C THR A 638 -9.52 -26.30 31.45
N TRP A 639 -9.53 -25.03 31.03
CA TRP A 639 -9.94 -23.89 31.85
C TRP A 639 -11.35 -24.04 32.44
N LEU A 640 -12.33 -24.35 31.59
CA LEU A 640 -13.73 -24.48 32.02
C LEU A 640 -13.98 -25.72 32.88
N THR A 641 -13.26 -26.82 32.67
CA THR A 641 -13.50 -28.09 33.40
C THR A 641 -12.62 -28.29 34.64
N HIS A 642 -11.50 -27.56 34.74
CA HIS A 642 -10.54 -27.63 35.86
C HIS A 642 -10.26 -26.21 36.42
N PRO A 643 -11.28 -25.51 36.93
CA PRO A 643 -11.13 -24.17 37.48
C PRO A 643 -10.16 -24.17 38.67
N GLY A 644 -9.29 -23.16 38.73
CA GLY A 644 -8.31 -23.01 39.80
C GLY A 644 -7.00 -23.80 39.63
N GLU A 645 -6.75 -24.45 38.49
CA GLU A 645 -5.41 -24.96 38.12
C GLU A 645 -4.53 -23.87 37.49
N PHE A 646 -5.13 -22.99 36.66
CA PHE A 646 -4.45 -21.91 35.94
C PHE A 646 -5.22 -20.59 36.12
N GLY A 647 -4.56 -19.58 36.68
CA GLY A 647 -5.14 -18.26 36.87
C GLY A 647 -5.04 -17.35 35.64
N TRP A 648 -4.24 -17.72 34.64
CA TRP A 648 -3.96 -16.91 33.46
C TRP A 648 -4.23 -17.71 32.19
N ILE A 649 -5.20 -17.28 31.38
CA ILE A 649 -5.69 -18.04 30.23
C ILE A 649 -5.58 -17.22 28.94
N ALA A 650 -5.15 -17.85 27.84
CA ALA A 650 -5.28 -17.26 26.52
C ALA A 650 -5.62 -18.27 25.42
N ALA A 651 -6.52 -17.89 24.51
CA ALA A 651 -6.94 -18.73 23.40
C ALA A 651 -6.71 -17.99 22.07
N PHE A 652 -5.90 -18.54 21.17
CA PHE A 652 -5.63 -17.96 19.86
C PHE A 652 -6.36 -18.73 18.75
N SER A 653 -7.28 -18.07 18.03
CA SER A 653 -8.03 -18.63 16.90
C SER A 653 -8.69 -19.97 17.25
N GLY A 654 -9.71 -19.96 18.11
CA GLY A 654 -10.28 -21.19 18.64
C GLY A 654 -11.70 -21.06 19.21
N GLY A 655 -12.31 -22.20 19.51
CA GLY A 655 -13.69 -22.29 19.99
C GLY A 655 -14.04 -23.70 20.47
N LEU A 656 -15.28 -23.89 20.91
CA LEU A 656 -15.79 -25.15 21.48
C LEU A 656 -16.47 -26.04 20.42
N PHE A 657 -15.66 -26.59 19.50
CA PHE A 657 -16.14 -27.30 18.30
C PHE A 657 -16.91 -28.62 18.56
N PHE A 658 -16.71 -29.26 19.72
CA PHE A 658 -17.34 -30.54 20.06
C PHE A 658 -18.50 -30.41 21.06
N GLY A 659 -19.04 -29.19 21.19
CA GLY A 659 -20.07 -28.83 22.15
C GLY A 659 -19.50 -28.26 23.45
N THR A 660 -20.33 -27.54 24.19
CA THR A 660 -19.95 -26.91 25.45
C THR A 660 -19.78 -27.97 26.55
N PRO A 661 -18.65 -27.98 27.30
CA PRO A 661 -18.52 -28.82 28.48
C PRO A 661 -19.47 -28.33 29.59
N THR A 662 -19.77 -29.19 30.56
CA THR A 662 -20.42 -28.75 31.80
C THR A 662 -19.37 -28.08 32.70
N PHE A 663 -19.58 -26.83 33.07
CA PHE A 663 -18.71 -26.07 33.99
C PHE A 663 -19.53 -25.32 35.04
N ASP A 664 -18.84 -24.81 36.07
CA ASP A 664 -19.38 -23.96 37.12
C ASP A 664 -18.84 -22.53 36.92
N PRO A 665 -19.66 -21.55 36.49
CA PRO A 665 -19.19 -20.19 36.20
C PRO A 665 -18.60 -19.46 37.41
N GLU A 666 -19.11 -19.72 38.62
CA GLU A 666 -18.60 -19.08 39.85
C GLU A 666 -17.19 -19.58 40.15
N ALA A 667 -16.97 -20.91 40.07
CA ALA A 667 -15.66 -21.51 40.25
C ALA A 667 -14.65 -21.09 39.15
N VAL A 668 -15.09 -20.96 37.89
CA VAL A 668 -14.24 -20.48 36.79
C VAL A 668 -13.76 -19.05 37.07
N ASN A 669 -14.66 -18.13 37.46
CA ASN A 669 -14.27 -16.76 37.79
C ASN A 669 -13.39 -16.70 39.05
N GLU A 670 -13.75 -17.38 40.15
CA GLU A 670 -12.92 -17.43 41.37
C GLU A 670 -11.52 -18.00 41.12
N GLY A 671 -11.38 -18.94 40.18
CA GLY A 671 -10.11 -19.54 39.79
C GLY A 671 -9.28 -18.76 38.77
N THR A 672 -9.81 -17.67 38.20
CA THR A 672 -9.20 -16.94 37.06
C THR A 672 -8.80 -15.52 37.48
N THR A 673 -7.53 -15.17 37.30
CA THR A 673 -7.00 -13.80 37.45
C THR A 673 -7.10 -13.01 36.14
N PHE A 674 -6.96 -13.69 35.00
CA PHE A 674 -6.95 -13.07 33.67
C PHE A 674 -7.29 -14.11 32.61
N ALA A 675 -8.22 -13.80 31.70
CA ALA A 675 -8.49 -14.58 30.50
C ALA A 675 -8.56 -13.65 29.29
N ARG A 676 -7.89 -14.00 28.17
CA ARG A 676 -7.91 -13.19 26.94
C ARG A 676 -8.07 -14.03 25.67
N ILE A 677 -9.07 -13.69 24.88
CA ILE A 677 -9.45 -14.39 23.65
C ILE A 677 -8.95 -13.60 22.44
N TYR A 678 -8.38 -14.29 21.46
CA TYR A 678 -7.84 -13.74 20.22
C TYR A 678 -8.37 -14.52 19.01
N THR A 679 -8.51 -13.87 17.86
CA THR A 679 -8.83 -14.51 16.57
C THR A 679 -8.09 -13.82 15.43
N GLY A 680 -7.86 -14.55 14.34
CA GLY A 680 -7.59 -13.94 13.03
C GLY A 680 -8.83 -13.25 12.45
N ASP A 681 -8.72 -12.68 11.26
CA ASP A 681 -9.83 -12.01 10.59
C ASP A 681 -10.88 -12.98 10.00
N VAL A 682 -11.84 -12.47 9.22
CA VAL A 682 -12.92 -13.29 8.63
C VAL A 682 -12.43 -14.39 7.68
N LEU A 683 -11.15 -14.40 7.30
CA LEU A 683 -10.49 -15.48 6.55
C LEU A 683 -9.95 -16.59 7.46
N ASP A 684 -9.86 -16.37 8.77
CA ASP A 684 -9.67 -17.42 9.76
C ASP A 684 -10.97 -18.24 9.88
N PHE A 685 -10.93 -19.52 9.52
CA PHE A 685 -12.10 -20.40 9.56
C PHE A 685 -12.66 -20.61 10.98
N THR A 686 -11.91 -20.24 12.02
CA THR A 686 -12.36 -20.26 13.42
C THR A 686 -13.00 -18.95 13.88
N TYR A 687 -13.01 -17.90 13.05
CA TYR A 687 -13.56 -16.57 13.40
C TYR A 687 -14.97 -16.67 14.01
N GLN A 688 -15.92 -17.27 13.30
CA GLN A 688 -17.30 -17.40 13.78
C GLN A 688 -17.37 -18.25 15.06
N ALA A 689 -16.62 -19.35 15.15
CA ALA A 689 -16.57 -20.19 16.34
C ALA A 689 -15.93 -19.48 17.55
N THR A 690 -15.11 -18.45 17.31
CA THR A 690 -14.57 -17.58 18.36
C THR A 690 -15.62 -16.54 18.79
N MET A 691 -16.41 -15.99 17.86
CA MET A 691 -17.53 -15.11 18.21
C MET A 691 -18.60 -15.85 19.03
N ASP A 692 -18.99 -17.05 18.58
CA ASP A 692 -19.93 -17.93 19.30
C ASP A 692 -19.42 -18.31 20.70
N LEU A 693 -18.09 -18.36 20.90
CA LEU A 693 -17.46 -18.56 22.22
C LEU A 693 -17.59 -17.31 23.10
N LEU A 694 -17.35 -16.11 22.56
CA LEU A 694 -17.48 -14.85 23.32
C LEU A 694 -18.92 -14.69 23.83
N ASP A 695 -19.91 -14.86 22.95
CA ASP A 695 -21.33 -14.86 23.33
C ASP A 695 -21.61 -15.85 24.48
N LEU A 696 -21.07 -17.07 24.39
CA LEU A 696 -21.25 -18.09 25.44
C LEU A 696 -20.58 -17.71 26.77
N LEU A 697 -19.40 -17.09 26.75
CA LEU A 697 -18.73 -16.61 27.96
C LEU A 697 -19.51 -15.45 28.59
N GLU A 698 -20.00 -14.50 27.79
CA GLU A 698 -20.85 -13.40 28.25
C GLU A 698 -22.18 -13.89 28.83
N GLU A 699 -22.89 -14.81 28.17
CA GLU A 699 -24.15 -15.38 28.64
C GLU A 699 -24.02 -16.10 29.99
N ASN A 700 -22.86 -16.68 30.27
CA ASN A 700 -22.55 -17.35 31.54
C ASN A 700 -21.87 -16.43 32.57
N GLY A 701 -21.60 -15.17 32.23
CA GLY A 701 -20.97 -14.19 33.12
C GLY A 701 -19.51 -14.48 33.43
N ILE A 702 -18.77 -15.11 32.51
CA ILE A 702 -17.33 -15.38 32.66
C ILE A 702 -16.51 -14.12 32.38
N GLU A 703 -15.66 -13.73 33.31
CA GLU A 703 -14.79 -12.56 33.15
C GLU A 703 -13.65 -12.86 32.16
N HIS A 704 -13.60 -12.10 31.07
CA HIS A 704 -12.59 -12.25 30.02
C HIS A 704 -12.38 -10.94 29.24
N GLU A 705 -11.22 -10.80 28.60
CA GLU A 705 -10.94 -9.78 27.59
C GLU A 705 -11.05 -10.38 26.18
N PHE A 706 -11.60 -9.63 25.23
CA PHE A 706 -11.39 -9.88 23.80
C PHE A 706 -10.30 -8.93 23.27
N ALA A 707 -9.31 -9.48 22.57
CA ALA A 707 -8.20 -8.68 22.04
C ALA A 707 -8.57 -7.80 20.84
N GLY A 708 -9.74 -8.06 20.23
CA GLY A 708 -10.06 -7.58 18.89
C GLY A 708 -9.62 -8.59 17.83
N VAL A 709 -9.85 -8.23 16.57
CA VAL A 709 -9.50 -9.04 15.40
C VAL A 709 -8.06 -8.75 14.99
N THR A 710 -7.22 -9.78 14.93
CA THR A 710 -5.87 -9.65 14.38
C THR A 710 -5.91 -9.90 12.88
N GLN A 711 -5.42 -8.94 12.08
CA GLN A 711 -5.36 -9.10 10.63
C GLN A 711 -4.43 -10.25 10.23
N GLY A 712 -4.97 -11.16 9.43
CA GLY A 712 -4.34 -12.39 8.98
C GLY A 712 -5.28 -13.60 9.08
N PRO A 713 -5.05 -14.63 8.25
CA PRO A 713 -5.80 -15.88 8.29
C PRO A 713 -5.34 -16.77 9.47
N HIS A 714 -5.75 -18.04 9.45
CA HIS A 714 -5.42 -19.04 10.46
C HIS A 714 -3.95 -19.55 10.36
N GLY A 715 -2.96 -18.72 10.72
CA GLY A 715 -1.52 -19.03 10.62
C GLY A 715 -0.65 -18.40 11.71
N PHE A 716 0.63 -18.80 11.80
CA PHE A 716 1.55 -18.22 12.81
C PHE A 716 1.82 -16.73 12.62
N ASP A 717 1.66 -16.16 11.43
CA ASP A 717 1.67 -14.72 11.19
C ASP A 717 0.61 -13.97 12.01
N THR A 718 -0.51 -14.63 12.34
CA THR A 718 -1.52 -14.17 13.30
C THR A 718 -1.11 -14.51 14.74
N TRP A 719 -0.67 -15.74 15.01
CA TRP A 719 -0.38 -16.19 16.38
C TRP A 719 0.89 -15.57 17.00
N GLN A 720 1.87 -15.18 16.18
CA GLN A 720 3.06 -14.42 16.58
C GLN A 720 2.64 -13.05 17.14
N LYS A 721 1.76 -12.32 16.44
CA LYS A 721 1.19 -11.03 16.90
C LYS A 721 0.43 -11.20 18.21
N ASN A 722 -0.38 -12.26 18.32
CA ASN A 722 -1.14 -12.58 19.55
C ASN A 722 -0.21 -12.90 20.73
N LEU A 723 0.89 -13.61 20.51
CA LEU A 723 1.89 -13.91 21.53
C LEU A 723 2.64 -12.64 21.99
N VAL A 724 2.96 -11.73 21.06
CA VAL A 724 3.56 -10.42 21.35
C VAL A 724 2.64 -9.53 22.19
N ASP A 725 1.32 -9.55 21.99
CA ASP A 725 0.37 -8.85 22.87
C ASP A 725 0.15 -9.56 24.22
N LEU A 726 0.14 -10.90 24.24
CA LEU A 726 -0.13 -11.68 25.45
C LEU A 726 0.98 -11.55 26.49
N LEU A 727 2.23 -11.78 26.09
CA LEU A 727 3.32 -11.99 27.03
C LEU A 727 3.50 -10.82 28.02
N PRO A 728 3.45 -9.53 27.61
CA PRO A 728 3.53 -8.40 28.53
C PRO A 728 2.38 -8.29 29.55
N ARG A 729 1.31 -9.06 29.42
CA ARG A 729 0.14 -9.03 30.32
C ARG A 729 0.28 -10.04 31.47
N LEU A 730 0.94 -11.17 31.22
CA LEU A 730 1.01 -12.31 32.15
C LEU A 730 1.72 -11.97 33.46
N PHE A 731 1.17 -12.49 34.57
CA PHE A 731 1.74 -12.46 35.92
C PHE A 731 2.04 -11.05 36.48
N ARG A 732 1.44 -10.02 35.88
CA ARG A 732 1.47 -8.67 36.44
C ARG A 732 0.27 -8.50 37.36
N SER A 733 0.51 -8.40 38.66
CA SER A 733 -0.51 -7.89 39.58
C SER A 733 -1.10 -6.59 39.01
N GLU A 734 -2.43 -6.46 38.97
CA GLU A 734 -3.04 -5.14 38.82
C GLU A 734 -2.40 -4.21 39.84
N SER A 735 -1.77 -3.14 39.35
CA SER A 735 -1.23 -2.12 40.23
C SER A 735 -2.38 -1.54 41.04
N ALA A 736 -2.35 -1.75 42.36
CA ALA A 736 -3.27 -1.08 43.29
C ALA A 736 -3.40 0.40 42.93
N PRO A 737 -4.61 1.00 42.98
CA PRO A 737 -4.94 2.25 42.28
C PRO A 737 -3.99 3.40 42.65
N GLY A 738 -2.99 3.61 41.79
CA GLY A 738 -1.82 4.44 42.07
C GLY A 738 -0.72 4.22 41.03
N ILE A 739 -0.72 5.04 39.99
CA ILE A 739 0.18 4.90 38.83
C ILE A 739 1.63 5.24 39.22
N PRO A 740 2.59 4.29 39.12
CA PRO A 740 4.01 4.63 39.16
C PRO A 740 4.43 5.30 37.84
N VAL A 741 4.42 6.63 37.80
CA VAL A 741 4.89 7.39 36.63
C VAL A 741 6.41 7.40 36.59
N ARG A 742 6.99 6.69 35.62
CA ARG A 742 8.40 6.78 35.24
C ARG A 742 8.50 6.88 33.73
N ALA A 743 9.06 7.99 33.22
CA ALA A 743 9.25 8.22 31.81
C ALA A 743 10.75 8.22 31.46
N GLU A 744 11.17 7.30 30.60
CA GLU A 744 12.39 7.47 29.80
C GLU A 744 11.99 7.94 28.41
N VAL A 745 12.53 9.08 27.98
CA VAL A 745 12.36 9.55 26.60
C VAL A 745 13.55 9.03 25.79
N ARG A 746 13.28 8.11 24.86
CA ARG A 746 14.24 7.67 23.84
C ARG A 746 13.91 8.37 22.53
N GLU A 747 14.92 8.82 21.79
CA GLU A 747 14.74 9.22 20.39
C GLU A 747 14.58 7.94 19.55
N GLY A 748 13.50 7.83 18.77
CA GLY A 748 13.26 6.59 18.00
C GLY A 748 11.90 6.40 17.35
N ALA A 749 11.16 7.47 17.05
CA ALA A 749 9.96 7.39 16.19
C ALA A 749 9.90 8.60 15.24
N PRO A 750 9.47 8.42 13.98
CA PRO A 750 9.07 9.54 13.14
C PRO A 750 7.85 10.21 13.78
N GLY A 751 7.98 11.48 14.17
CA GLY A 751 6.85 12.24 14.69
C GLY A 751 5.89 12.57 13.55
N VAL A 752 4.59 12.52 13.85
CA VAL A 752 3.51 12.71 12.87
C VAL A 752 2.96 14.12 12.98
N LEU A 753 2.60 14.72 11.85
CA LEU A 753 1.74 15.90 11.77
C LEU A 753 0.39 15.46 11.17
N ALA A 754 -0.63 15.33 12.01
CA ALA A 754 -1.95 14.83 11.62
C ALA A 754 -3.07 15.85 11.85
N LEU A 755 -4.07 15.83 10.98
CA LEU A 755 -5.34 16.54 11.11
C LEU A 755 -6.45 15.52 11.35
N SER A 756 -7.26 15.71 12.39
CA SER A 756 -8.53 15.00 12.55
C SER A 756 -9.68 16.00 12.69
N VAL A 757 -10.88 15.56 12.35
CA VAL A 757 -12.14 16.29 12.57
C VAL A 757 -13.02 15.38 13.41
N ASP A 758 -13.62 15.92 14.47
CA ASP A 758 -14.55 15.17 15.33
C ASP A 758 -15.77 14.75 14.49
N ASP A 759 -16.04 13.45 14.39
CA ASP A 759 -17.16 12.90 13.62
C ASP A 759 -18.47 12.98 14.43
N ASP A 760 -19.49 13.62 13.85
CA ASP A 760 -20.87 13.60 14.35
C ASP A 760 -21.86 12.88 13.41
N GLY A 761 -21.38 12.33 12.29
CA GLY A 761 -22.15 11.59 11.29
C GLY A 761 -23.27 12.37 10.61
N SER A 762 -23.43 13.68 10.87
CA SER A 762 -24.61 14.46 10.50
C SER A 762 -24.33 15.65 9.58
N GLY A 763 -23.09 16.15 9.58
CA GLY A 763 -22.68 17.30 8.77
C GLY A 763 -23.20 18.63 9.31
N VAL A 764 -22.63 19.73 8.82
CA VAL A 764 -22.97 21.07 9.34
C VAL A 764 -24.33 21.54 8.81
N THR A 765 -25.34 21.51 9.66
CA THR A 765 -26.62 22.20 9.42
C THR A 765 -26.56 23.64 9.94
N LEU A 766 -27.02 24.61 9.13
CA LEU A 766 -27.14 26.02 9.54
C LEU A 766 -28.55 26.34 10.08
N ASP A 767 -28.61 27.27 11.05
CA ASP A 767 -29.81 27.79 11.70
C ASP A 767 -30.81 28.46 10.73
N GLN A 768 -32.04 28.67 11.20
CA GLN A 768 -33.04 29.46 10.45
C GLN A 768 -32.56 30.89 10.15
N ALA A 769 -32.81 31.34 8.92
CA ALA A 769 -32.38 32.64 8.41
C ALA A 769 -32.84 33.83 9.26
N ALA A 770 -31.88 34.60 9.78
CA ALA A 770 -32.12 35.91 10.36
C ALA A 770 -32.05 37.00 9.27
N ASN A 771 -33.14 37.73 9.06
CA ASN A 771 -33.16 38.88 8.15
C ASN A 771 -32.41 40.08 8.75
N ARG A 772 -31.46 40.65 8.00
CA ARG A 772 -30.63 41.80 8.41
C ARG A 772 -30.96 43.10 7.67
N GLY A 773 -31.99 43.10 6.84
CA GLY A 773 -32.48 44.23 6.05
C GLY A 773 -32.20 44.08 4.56
N ASP A 774 -30.92 44.00 4.19
CA ASP A 774 -30.44 43.83 2.81
C ASP A 774 -30.10 42.36 2.45
N ARG A 775 -29.90 41.51 3.46
CA ARG A 775 -29.54 40.09 3.33
C ARG A 775 -30.25 39.18 4.34
N LEU A 776 -30.29 37.90 4.04
CA LEU A 776 -30.56 36.81 4.97
C LEU A 776 -29.24 36.24 5.48
N ARG A 777 -29.13 36.00 6.78
CA ARG A 777 -27.96 35.38 7.42
C ARG A 777 -28.33 34.08 8.13
N PHE A 778 -27.61 33.02 7.83
CA PHE A 778 -27.66 31.73 8.52
C PHE A 778 -26.40 31.59 9.39
N THR A 779 -26.46 30.79 10.45
CA THR A 779 -25.33 30.55 11.38
C THR A 779 -25.17 29.08 11.68
N GLY A 780 -23.95 28.65 12.00
CA GLY A 780 -23.65 27.29 12.45
C GLY A 780 -22.25 27.22 13.04
N ALA A 781 -21.80 26.02 13.40
CA ALA A 781 -20.45 25.79 13.88
C ALA A 781 -19.78 24.68 13.07
N LEU A 782 -18.49 24.85 12.79
CA LEU A 782 -17.64 23.78 12.30
C LEU A 782 -17.47 22.73 13.41
N PRO A 783 -17.44 21.41 13.11
CA PRO A 783 -16.99 20.40 14.07
C PRO A 783 -15.59 20.73 14.58
N MET A 784 -15.23 20.21 15.75
CA MET A 784 -13.91 20.47 16.30
C MET A 784 -12.84 19.80 15.45
N VAL A 785 -11.79 20.54 15.14
CA VAL A 785 -10.67 20.12 14.31
C VAL A 785 -9.45 20.01 15.21
N THR A 786 -8.78 18.87 15.24
CA THR A 786 -7.60 18.66 16.07
C THR A 786 -6.37 18.43 15.20
N VAL A 787 -5.37 19.30 15.37
CA VAL A 787 -4.02 19.07 14.82
C VAL A 787 -3.18 18.41 15.91
N THR A 788 -2.48 17.33 15.59
CA THR A 788 -1.48 16.72 16.46
C THR A 788 -0.12 16.74 15.77
N ASP A 789 0.86 17.42 16.37
CA ASP A 789 2.25 17.45 15.89
C ASP A 789 3.18 16.82 16.94
N SER A 790 3.68 15.62 16.68
CA SER A 790 4.67 14.94 17.52
C SER A 790 6.11 15.02 16.98
N ARG A 791 6.37 15.77 15.90
CA ARG A 791 7.70 15.92 15.30
C ARG A 791 8.69 16.55 16.27
N SER A 792 9.87 15.96 16.41
CA SER A 792 10.99 16.52 17.18
C SER A 792 11.47 17.86 16.62
N VAL A 793 12.35 18.57 17.34
CA VAL A 793 12.96 19.82 16.83
C VAL A 793 13.83 19.55 15.61
N ALA A 794 14.46 18.38 15.52
CA ALA A 794 15.21 17.97 14.33
C ALA A 794 14.27 17.66 13.14
N GLN A 795 13.12 17.02 13.38
CA GLN A 795 12.18 16.61 12.32
C GLN A 795 11.35 17.76 11.71
N ALA A 796 11.12 18.85 12.44
CA ALA A 796 10.38 20.01 11.91
C ALA A 796 11.27 21.24 11.68
N GLY A 797 12.54 21.20 12.08
CA GLY A 797 13.45 22.34 12.01
C GLY A 797 12.87 23.60 12.69
N ALA A 798 12.81 24.69 11.93
CA ALA A 798 12.22 25.96 12.34
C ALA A 798 10.77 26.16 11.84
N SER A 799 10.09 25.10 11.38
CA SER A 799 8.69 25.16 10.93
C SER A 799 7.69 24.89 12.07
N GLY A 800 6.51 25.49 11.95
CA GLY A 800 5.29 25.20 12.68
C GLY A 800 4.26 24.44 11.83
N TRP A 801 2.99 24.82 11.92
CA TRP A 801 1.89 24.30 11.08
C TRP A 801 0.77 25.32 10.88
N ALA A 802 -0.03 25.16 9.83
CA ALA A 802 -1.23 25.94 9.56
C ALA A 802 -2.37 25.08 9.03
N VAL A 803 -3.59 25.32 9.51
CA VAL A 803 -4.81 24.78 8.91
C VAL A 803 -5.47 25.90 8.10
N ALA A 804 -5.77 25.62 6.84
CA ALA A 804 -6.62 26.46 6.00
C ALA A 804 -7.88 25.71 5.58
N GLY A 805 -8.89 26.44 5.12
CA GLY A 805 -10.10 25.85 4.56
C GLY A 805 -10.73 26.72 3.48
N MET A 806 -11.44 26.05 2.57
CA MET A 806 -12.05 26.62 1.37
C MET A 806 -13.37 25.90 1.10
N ALA A 807 -14.40 26.65 0.70
CA ALA A 807 -15.71 26.10 0.38
C ALA A 807 -15.94 26.03 -1.13
N TYR A 808 -16.82 25.13 -1.54
CA TYR A 808 -17.34 25.06 -2.91
C TYR A 808 -18.70 25.75 -3.03
N ALA A 809 -19.16 25.98 -4.25
CA ALA A 809 -20.46 26.57 -4.51
C ALA A 809 -21.59 25.71 -3.92
N PHE A 810 -22.57 26.35 -3.30
CA PHE A 810 -23.76 25.70 -2.76
C PHE A 810 -24.81 25.52 -3.85
N SER A 811 -25.37 24.32 -3.99
CA SER A 811 -26.32 23.98 -5.04
C SER A 811 -27.73 23.67 -4.52
N SER A 812 -28.76 24.00 -5.29
CA SER A 812 -30.18 23.72 -4.99
C SER A 812 -30.95 23.38 -6.27
N GLY A 813 -30.78 22.14 -6.74
CA GLY A 813 -31.17 21.74 -8.09
C GLY A 813 -30.28 22.45 -9.12
N SER A 814 -30.88 23.07 -10.14
CA SER A 814 -30.13 23.82 -11.18
C SER A 814 -29.72 25.25 -10.77
N ARG A 815 -29.59 25.52 -9.47
CA ARG A 815 -29.31 26.85 -8.91
C ARG A 815 -28.04 26.78 -8.08
N THR A 816 -27.13 27.73 -8.27
CA THR A 816 -25.88 27.84 -7.52
C THR A 816 -25.85 29.13 -6.69
N LEU A 817 -25.02 29.11 -5.66
CA LEU A 817 -24.63 30.23 -4.81
C LEU A 817 -23.14 30.06 -4.54
N ASP A 818 -22.32 31.02 -4.93
CA ASP A 818 -20.87 30.87 -4.88
C ASP A 818 -20.31 30.87 -3.45
N ALA A 819 -19.10 30.32 -3.28
CA ALA A 819 -18.49 30.09 -1.96
C ALA A 819 -18.10 31.39 -1.21
N ASP A 820 -18.11 32.53 -1.90
CA ASP A 820 -17.88 33.86 -1.34
C ASP A 820 -19.04 34.32 -0.42
N HIS A 821 -20.21 33.68 -0.55
CA HIS A 821 -21.34 33.85 0.36
C HIS A 821 -21.17 33.14 1.71
N LEU A 822 -20.22 32.22 1.86
CA LEU A 822 -19.88 31.60 3.14
C LEU A 822 -18.69 32.31 3.78
N GLY A 823 -18.87 32.78 5.02
CA GLY A 823 -17.82 33.36 5.83
C GLY A 823 -17.66 32.60 7.15
N TRP A 824 -16.55 32.83 7.83
CA TRP A 824 -16.26 32.17 9.11
C TRP A 824 -15.54 33.07 10.11
N ARG A 825 -15.62 32.70 11.39
CA ARG A 825 -14.83 33.28 12.48
C ARG A 825 -14.12 32.15 13.24
N PRO A 826 -12.84 31.90 12.94
CA PRO A 826 -12.06 30.87 13.62
C PRO A 826 -11.82 31.16 15.10
N PHE A 827 -11.63 30.10 15.88
CA PHE A 827 -11.17 30.13 17.26
C PHE A 827 -10.32 28.89 17.58
N VAL A 828 -9.45 29.02 18.58
CA VAL A 828 -8.70 27.89 19.17
C VAL A 828 -9.30 27.64 20.55
N ARG A 829 -9.62 26.38 20.87
CA ARG A 829 -10.32 25.99 22.09
C ARG A 829 -9.51 26.29 23.35
N ASP A 830 -8.22 25.95 23.30
CA ASP A 830 -7.26 26.11 24.38
C ASP A 830 -6.05 26.94 23.90
N PRO A 831 -6.12 28.28 23.95
CA PRO A 831 -5.05 29.14 23.45
C PRO A 831 -3.75 28.95 24.25
N ARG A 832 -2.64 28.74 23.54
CA ARG A 832 -1.31 28.57 24.11
C ARG A 832 -0.26 29.37 23.34
N ASP A 833 0.85 29.66 24.01
CA ASP A 833 1.96 30.45 23.47
C ASP A 833 2.44 29.90 22.12
N GLY A 834 2.38 30.74 21.09
CA GLY A 834 2.79 30.36 19.74
C GLY A 834 1.72 29.67 18.90
N VAL A 835 0.46 29.55 19.36
CA VAL A 835 -0.72 29.14 18.57
C VAL A 835 -1.66 30.33 18.41
N ALA A 836 -2.19 30.55 17.20
CA ALA A 836 -3.14 31.61 16.90
C ALA A 836 -4.29 31.13 16.00
N ALA A 837 -5.51 31.58 16.28
CA ALA A 837 -6.63 31.45 15.35
C ALA A 837 -6.44 32.37 14.14
N GLY A 838 -6.96 31.96 12.98
CA GLY A 838 -6.97 32.78 11.78
C GLY A 838 -7.93 33.96 11.88
N ALA A 839 -7.76 34.92 10.96
CA ALA A 839 -8.63 36.09 10.88
C ALA A 839 -10.06 35.70 10.45
N GLN A 840 -11.06 36.44 10.95
CA GLN A 840 -12.43 36.33 10.46
C GLN A 840 -12.48 36.64 8.95
N ARG A 841 -13.21 35.82 8.19
CA ARG A 841 -13.48 36.02 6.76
C ARG A 841 -14.92 36.54 6.58
N PRO A 842 -15.13 37.82 6.21
CA PRO A 842 -16.44 38.32 5.79
C PRO A 842 -16.86 37.70 4.45
N THR A 843 -18.17 37.60 4.24
CA THR A 843 -18.77 37.21 2.95
C THR A 843 -18.64 38.33 1.91
N VAL A 844 -18.95 38.03 0.64
CA VAL A 844 -19.03 39.02 -0.45
C VAL A 844 -19.97 40.18 -0.12
N LEU A 845 -21.14 39.88 0.47
CA LEU A 845 -22.07 40.92 0.93
C LEU A 845 -21.49 41.71 2.11
N GLY A 846 -20.62 41.11 2.92
CA GLY A 846 -19.86 41.74 4.00
C GLY A 846 -18.62 42.52 3.53
N GLY A 847 -18.31 42.52 2.24
CA GLY A 847 -17.14 43.21 1.66
C GLY A 847 -15.82 42.44 1.78
N GLY A 848 -15.85 41.11 1.83
CA GLY A 848 -14.68 40.24 1.75
C GLY A 848 -14.94 39.02 0.85
N ASP A 849 -13.93 38.18 0.64
CA ASP A 849 -13.98 37.11 -0.39
C ASP A 849 -14.64 35.79 0.08
N GLY A 850 -15.25 35.79 1.28
CA GLY A 850 -15.80 34.60 1.93
C GLY A 850 -14.77 33.48 2.08
N LEU A 851 -15.17 32.27 1.70
CA LEU A 851 -14.33 31.06 1.64
C LEU A 851 -14.18 30.53 0.20
N LEU A 852 -14.49 31.35 -0.81
CA LEU A 852 -14.07 31.14 -2.20
C LEU A 852 -12.55 31.23 -2.34
N VAL A 853 -11.88 31.97 -1.45
CA VAL A 853 -10.42 32.02 -1.32
C VAL A 853 -10.05 31.37 0.03
N PRO A 854 -9.01 30.51 0.10
CA PRO A 854 -8.61 29.85 1.33
C PRO A 854 -8.50 30.80 2.55
N GLY A 855 -9.30 30.50 3.57
CA GLY A 855 -9.22 31.12 4.89
C GLY A 855 -8.26 30.34 5.78
N ARG A 856 -7.47 31.03 6.61
CA ARG A 856 -6.74 30.36 7.69
C ARG A 856 -7.71 30.06 8.84
N LEU A 857 -7.72 28.82 9.33
CA LEU A 857 -8.46 28.39 10.51
C LEU A 857 -7.62 28.63 11.77
N ALA A 858 -6.40 28.10 11.80
CA ALA A 858 -5.41 28.41 12.83
C ALA A 858 -3.98 28.17 12.30
N SER A 859 -2.99 28.58 13.08
CA SER A 859 -1.60 28.18 12.88
C SER A 859 -0.82 28.15 14.18
N ALA A 860 0.18 27.30 14.23
CA ALA A 860 1.21 27.29 15.25
C ALA A 860 2.56 27.69 14.66
N THR A 861 3.33 28.43 15.47
CA THR A 861 4.77 28.68 15.31
C THR A 861 5.57 27.50 15.88
N PRO A 862 6.90 27.43 15.65
CA PRO A 862 7.76 26.38 16.23
C PRO A 862 7.64 26.23 17.75
N LYS A 863 7.38 27.33 18.46
CA LYS A 863 7.17 27.33 19.92
C LYS A 863 5.86 26.65 20.34
N GLY A 864 4.81 26.80 19.54
CA GLY A 864 3.44 26.37 19.89
C GLY A 864 2.97 25.10 19.19
N ARG A 865 3.75 24.53 18.26
CA ARG A 865 3.31 23.44 17.39
C ARG A 865 3.07 22.12 18.12
N PHE A 866 3.97 21.76 19.04
CA PHE A 866 4.12 20.40 19.57
C PHE A 866 2.94 19.93 20.45
N GLY A 867 2.51 18.68 20.29
CA GLY A 867 1.31 18.11 20.91
C GLY A 867 0.02 18.49 20.17
N SER A 868 -1.13 18.13 20.75
CA SER A 868 -2.44 18.36 20.12
C SER A 868 -2.97 19.77 20.36
N THR A 869 -3.69 20.32 19.37
CA THR A 869 -4.39 21.61 19.43
C THR A 869 -5.75 21.48 18.76
N THR A 870 -6.82 21.74 19.50
CA THR A 870 -8.20 21.71 18.99
C THR A 870 -8.69 23.12 18.66
N MET A 871 -9.32 23.28 17.49
CA MET A 871 -9.79 24.53 16.92
C MET A 871 -11.15 24.35 16.23
N GLY A 872 -11.83 25.44 15.93
CA GLY A 872 -13.12 25.43 15.24
C GLY A 872 -13.43 26.80 14.64
N ALA A 873 -14.64 26.96 14.08
CA ALA A 873 -15.09 28.25 13.57
C ALA A 873 -16.60 28.42 13.71
N ASP A 874 -17.04 29.64 14.03
CA ASP A 874 -18.43 30.03 13.79
C ASP A 874 -18.61 30.25 12.30
N LEU A 875 -19.53 29.51 11.67
CA LEU A 875 -19.86 29.61 10.26
C LEU A 875 -21.05 30.57 10.06
N PHE A 876 -21.03 31.33 8.97
CA PHE A 876 -22.16 32.17 8.58
C PHE A 876 -22.28 32.30 7.06
N LEU A 877 -23.46 31.93 6.54
CA LEU A 877 -23.82 32.11 5.14
C LEU A 877 -24.67 33.39 5.03
N GLU A 878 -24.33 34.31 4.13
CA GLU A 878 -25.11 35.53 3.88
C GLU A 878 -25.52 35.62 2.41
N VAL A 879 -26.84 35.70 2.15
CA VAL A 879 -27.42 35.73 0.80
C VAL A 879 -28.38 36.91 0.62
N PRO A 880 -28.60 37.43 -0.60
CA PRO A 880 -29.59 38.48 -0.85
C PRO A 880 -31.00 38.16 -0.33
N VAL A 881 -31.78 39.18 0.04
CA VAL A 881 -33.16 38.98 0.55
C VAL A 881 -34.15 38.40 -0.48
N ASP A 882 -33.81 38.43 -1.77
CA ASP A 882 -34.56 37.86 -2.87
C ASP A 882 -34.04 36.49 -3.35
N THR A 883 -33.07 35.88 -2.66
CA THR A 883 -32.63 34.50 -2.91
C THR A 883 -33.79 33.53 -2.84
N ALA A 884 -33.97 32.73 -3.90
CA ALA A 884 -35.10 31.84 -4.06
C ALA A 884 -35.10 30.70 -3.01
N PRO A 885 -36.25 30.36 -2.38
CA PRO A 885 -36.32 29.27 -1.41
C PRO A 885 -35.83 27.92 -1.94
N GLY A 886 -35.13 27.16 -1.09
CA GLY A 886 -34.62 25.82 -1.37
C GLY A 886 -33.62 25.37 -0.30
N THR A 887 -33.31 24.07 -0.25
CA THR A 887 -32.13 23.55 0.46
C THR A 887 -30.91 23.79 -0.41
N TYR A 888 -29.86 24.41 0.13
CA TYR A 888 -28.62 24.72 -0.57
C TYR A 888 -27.48 23.95 0.09
N GLU A 889 -26.84 23.05 -0.66
CA GLU A 889 -25.84 22.09 -0.15
C GLU A 889 -24.48 22.32 -0.83
N GLY A 890 -23.40 22.28 -0.04
CA GLY A 890 -22.03 22.52 -0.49
C GLY A 890 -21.02 21.96 0.50
N ALA A 891 -19.77 21.79 0.08
CA ALA A 891 -18.70 21.21 0.89
C ALA A 891 -17.67 22.26 1.33
N LEU A 892 -17.01 22.00 2.46
CA LEU A 892 -15.90 22.79 3.02
C LEU A 892 -14.72 21.85 3.27
N THR A 893 -13.64 22.04 2.53
CA THR A 893 -12.39 21.28 2.70
C THR A 893 -11.50 21.97 3.72
N LEU A 894 -10.79 21.17 4.53
CA LEU A 894 -9.73 21.63 5.43
C LEU A 894 -8.41 20.97 5.05
N SER A 895 -7.32 21.73 5.07
CA SER A 895 -5.98 21.27 4.71
C SER A 895 -4.97 21.71 5.75
N LEU A 896 -4.09 20.79 6.16
CA LEU A 896 -3.01 21.02 7.12
C LEU A 896 -1.66 21.09 6.40
N PHE A 897 -0.89 22.14 6.67
CA PHE A 897 0.41 22.39 6.06
C PHE A 897 1.47 22.60 7.14
N PRO A 898 2.72 22.12 6.98
CA PRO A 898 3.86 22.74 7.65
C PRO A 898 4.05 24.17 7.13
N VAL A 899 4.49 25.10 7.98
CA VAL A 899 4.77 26.50 7.60
C VAL A 899 5.94 27.04 8.42
N ASP A 900 6.75 27.94 7.86
CA ASP A 900 7.84 28.61 8.57
C ASP A 900 7.40 29.87 9.35
#